data_AF-A0AAV0LB85-F1
#
_entry.id   AF-A0AAV0LB85-F1
#
_cell.length_a   1.000
_cell.length_b   1.000
_cell.length_c   1.000
_cell.angle_alpha   90.00
_cell.angle_beta   90.00
_cell.angle_gamma   90.00
#
_symmetry.space_group_name_H-M   'P 1'
#
loop_
_entity.id
_entity.type
_entity.pdbx_description
1 polymer ?
#
loop_
_entity_poly.entity_id
_entity_poly.type
_entity_poly.pdbx_seq_one_letter_code
_entity_poly.pdbx_strand_id
1 'polypeptide(L)'
;MSVPPLECLYITEDHLREWKSGNTNYRVADPVPMLRFLYELSWTMVRGELPFQKCKLALDSVVFADSLSKGELSSTFADIITQMALDLTMPGDYRARLIKLAKWLVESALIPLRLLQERCEEEFLWEGEMIKIKAQDLKGKEVRVNTRLLYQQTKFNLLREESEGYAKLVTLLCRGSEDTTVNASAATIGIIKSLIGHFDLDPNRVFDVVLECFELQPDNRVFLELIPIFPKSHASQILGFKFQYYQRMEIHNAVPFGLYQLTALLVKKDFIDLDSIYAHLLPRDDEAIEHYHAFSSRRLDEANKIGKINLAATGKDLMDEEKPGDVTIDLFAASDMESEAVAERSAELEKSQTLGLLGGFLSVDDWYHAQMLFDRLSVLNPVAHVQICYGLFRLIEKAISSAYDIVRQSHFQLSESPTVAGVDVMDASAHKRCSVSLPKELFQMLAAVGPYLHRDTILLQKVCRVLRIYYLSTLEHATDGDGAAHSQPTSGNQACRQLLRDARSRIEEALGSCLLPSLQLIPANPAVGQEIWEVMSLLPYEVRYRLYGEWEKDDEKNPMVLAARQTAKLDTRRILKRLAKENLKQLGRMVAKLAHANPMTVLRTIVHQIEAYKDMITPVVDAFKYLTQLEYDILEYVVIERLAQGGRDKLKDDGLNLSDWLQSLASFWGHLYVYCVLF
;
A
#
# COMPACT_ATOMS: atom_id res chain seq x y z
N MET A 1 -18.59 11.16 -73.80
CA MET A 1 -17.41 10.80 -74.62
C MET A 1 -17.57 9.33 -74.97
N SER A 2 -17.87 9.01 -76.22
CA SER A 2 -18.02 7.62 -76.67
C SER A 2 -16.66 6.92 -76.63
N VAL A 3 -16.59 5.75 -75.97
CA VAL A 3 -15.43 4.85 -76.02
C VAL A 3 -15.07 4.63 -77.50
N PRO A 4 -13.80 4.76 -77.91
CA PRO A 4 -13.41 4.53 -79.31
C PRO A 4 -13.89 3.14 -79.77
N PRO A 5 -14.33 2.99 -81.03
CA PRO A 5 -14.80 1.71 -81.52
C PRO A 5 -13.65 0.70 -81.48
N LEU A 6 -13.76 -0.30 -80.60
CA LEU A 6 -12.91 -1.49 -80.64
C LEU A 6 -12.85 -2.02 -82.07
N GLU A 7 -11.66 -2.01 -82.67
CA GLU A 7 -11.38 -2.70 -83.93
C GLU A 7 -11.34 -4.21 -83.64
N CYS A 8 -12.43 -4.89 -83.99
CA CYS A 8 -12.52 -6.35 -83.92
C CYS A 8 -11.73 -6.94 -85.10
N LEU A 9 -10.64 -7.65 -84.81
CA LEU A 9 -9.79 -8.27 -85.83
C LEU A 9 -10.27 -9.67 -86.20
N TYR A 10 -10.92 -10.38 -85.27
CA TYR A 10 -11.30 -11.79 -85.42
C TYR A 10 -12.82 -12.01 -85.40
N ILE A 11 -13.59 -11.04 -84.90
CA ILE A 11 -15.06 -11.04 -84.98
C ILE A 11 -15.51 -10.05 -86.05
N THR A 12 -15.72 -10.55 -87.27
CA THR A 12 -16.23 -9.77 -88.40
C THR A 12 -17.77 -9.79 -88.44
N GLU A 13 -18.39 -8.83 -89.15
CA GLU A 13 -19.84 -8.77 -89.34
C GLU A 13 -20.43 -10.05 -89.95
N ASP A 14 -19.67 -10.77 -90.78
CA ASP A 14 -20.08 -12.03 -91.39
C ASP A 14 -20.15 -13.17 -90.35
N HIS A 15 -19.20 -13.22 -89.41
CA HIS A 15 -19.23 -14.17 -88.28
C HIS A 15 -20.46 -13.91 -87.37
N LEU A 16 -20.76 -12.63 -87.11
CA LEU A 16 -21.93 -12.23 -86.32
C LEU A 16 -23.25 -12.62 -86.99
N ARG A 17 -23.36 -12.52 -88.32
CA ARG A 17 -24.56 -12.93 -89.07
C ARG A 17 -24.79 -14.45 -89.01
N GLU A 18 -23.73 -15.26 -89.16
CA GLU A 18 -23.79 -16.73 -89.08
C GLU A 18 -24.12 -17.22 -87.66
N TRP A 19 -23.52 -16.62 -86.62
CA TRP A 19 -23.91 -16.97 -85.26
C TRP A 19 -25.34 -16.53 -84.96
N LYS A 20 -25.79 -15.36 -85.46
CA LYS A 20 -27.20 -14.90 -85.35
C LYS A 20 -28.20 -15.78 -86.09
N SER A 21 -27.83 -16.43 -87.19
CA SER A 21 -28.70 -17.40 -87.90
C SER A 21 -28.76 -18.77 -87.20
N GLY A 22 -27.82 -19.06 -86.29
CA GLY A 22 -27.82 -20.29 -85.48
C GLY A 22 -27.18 -21.49 -86.17
N ASN A 23 -26.28 -21.26 -87.13
CA ASN A 23 -25.62 -22.29 -87.90
C ASN A 23 -24.55 -23.02 -87.06
N THR A 24 -24.82 -24.26 -86.63
CA THR A 24 -23.91 -25.07 -85.80
C THR A 24 -22.73 -25.67 -86.56
N ASN A 25 -22.77 -25.65 -87.90
CA ASN A 25 -21.71 -26.24 -88.75
C ASN A 25 -20.69 -25.19 -89.21
N TYR A 26 -20.85 -23.94 -88.82
CA TYR A 26 -19.94 -22.86 -89.16
C TYR A 26 -18.62 -23.00 -88.38
N ARG A 27 -17.49 -22.91 -89.08
CA ARG A 27 -16.15 -22.88 -88.48
C ARG A 27 -15.35 -21.72 -89.06
N VAL A 28 -14.66 -20.99 -88.18
CA VAL A 28 -13.71 -19.94 -88.55
C VAL A 28 -12.48 -20.58 -89.19
N ALA A 29 -12.05 -20.07 -90.34
CA ALA A 29 -11.07 -20.74 -91.21
C ALA A 29 -9.64 -20.74 -90.67
N ASP A 30 -9.23 -19.67 -89.98
CA ASP A 30 -7.86 -19.49 -89.48
C ASP A 30 -7.80 -19.65 -87.94
N PRO A 31 -6.73 -20.26 -87.39
CA PRO A 31 -6.55 -20.35 -85.96
C PRO A 31 -6.32 -18.96 -85.36
N VAL A 32 -7.06 -18.63 -84.30
CA VAL A 32 -7.03 -17.29 -83.68
C VAL A 32 -6.35 -17.30 -82.31
N PRO A 33 -5.72 -16.19 -81.87
CA PRO A 33 -5.22 -16.03 -80.50
C PRO A 33 -6.38 -16.01 -79.50
N MET A 34 -6.33 -16.87 -78.50
CA MET A 34 -7.42 -17.06 -77.53
C MET A 34 -7.77 -15.76 -76.81
N LEU A 35 -6.79 -15.10 -76.19
CA LEU A 35 -7.03 -13.91 -75.36
C LEU A 35 -7.70 -12.78 -76.15
N ARG A 36 -7.23 -12.51 -77.37
CA ARG A 36 -7.79 -11.45 -78.22
C ARG A 36 -9.19 -11.80 -78.70
N PHE A 37 -9.42 -13.05 -79.11
CA PHE A 37 -10.73 -13.52 -79.55
C PHE A 37 -11.76 -13.46 -78.41
N LEU A 38 -11.42 -13.95 -77.21
CA LEU A 38 -12.31 -13.92 -76.05
C LEU A 38 -12.62 -12.49 -75.57
N TYR A 39 -11.65 -11.58 -75.69
CA TYR A 39 -11.85 -10.16 -75.37
C TYR A 39 -12.82 -9.50 -76.35
N GLU A 40 -12.64 -9.70 -77.67
CA GLU A 40 -13.56 -9.22 -78.69
C GLU A 40 -14.95 -9.86 -78.53
N LEU A 41 -15.03 -11.14 -78.17
CA LEU A 41 -16.30 -11.86 -77.94
C LEU A 41 -17.04 -11.28 -76.74
N SER A 42 -16.32 -11.03 -75.64
CA SER A 42 -16.91 -10.43 -74.44
C SER A 42 -17.41 -9.00 -74.73
N TRP A 43 -16.66 -8.21 -75.51
CA TRP A 43 -17.05 -6.85 -75.87
C TRP A 43 -18.26 -6.80 -76.82
N THR A 44 -18.31 -7.68 -77.83
CA THR A 44 -19.45 -7.78 -78.76
C THR A 44 -20.73 -8.21 -78.06
N MET A 45 -20.64 -9.11 -77.07
CA MET A 45 -21.75 -9.48 -76.21
C MET A 45 -22.19 -8.32 -75.30
N VAL A 46 -21.25 -7.56 -74.73
CA VAL A 46 -21.54 -6.38 -73.89
C VAL A 46 -22.17 -5.23 -74.70
N ARG A 47 -21.76 -5.04 -75.97
CA ARG A 47 -22.41 -4.10 -76.90
C ARG A 47 -23.84 -4.51 -77.29
N GLY A 48 -24.21 -5.77 -77.06
CA GLY A 48 -25.50 -6.34 -77.44
C GLY A 48 -25.58 -6.77 -78.90
N GLU A 49 -24.44 -6.88 -79.58
CA GLU A 49 -24.36 -7.32 -80.97
C GLU A 49 -24.58 -8.84 -81.08
N LEU A 50 -24.30 -9.62 -80.03
CA LEU A 50 -24.51 -11.08 -79.98
C LEU A 50 -25.29 -11.49 -78.70
N PRO A 51 -26.39 -12.27 -78.82
CA PRO A 51 -27.08 -12.84 -77.66
C PRO A 51 -26.23 -13.81 -76.84
N PHE A 52 -26.37 -13.80 -75.51
CA PHE A 52 -25.52 -14.58 -74.62
C PHE A 52 -25.56 -16.08 -74.86
N GLN A 53 -26.73 -16.64 -75.21
CA GLN A 53 -26.91 -18.07 -75.49
C GLN A 53 -26.03 -18.58 -76.64
N LYS A 54 -25.55 -17.69 -77.50
CA LYS A 54 -24.76 -18.01 -78.69
C LYS A 54 -23.25 -18.01 -78.43
N CYS A 55 -22.81 -17.71 -77.21
CA CYS A 55 -21.40 -17.74 -76.83
C CYS A 55 -20.77 -19.13 -77.01
N LYS A 56 -21.46 -20.19 -76.60
CA LYS A 56 -20.97 -21.57 -76.79
C LYS A 56 -20.81 -21.92 -78.27
N LEU A 57 -21.75 -21.50 -79.12
CA LEU A 57 -21.66 -21.68 -80.57
C LEU A 57 -20.46 -20.92 -81.17
N ALA A 58 -20.19 -19.71 -80.69
CA ALA A 58 -19.02 -18.95 -81.11
C ALA A 58 -17.71 -19.64 -80.68
N LEU A 59 -17.63 -20.13 -79.44
CA LEU A 59 -16.47 -20.86 -78.92
C LEU A 59 -16.23 -22.20 -79.65
N ASP A 60 -17.29 -22.95 -79.95
CA ASP A 60 -17.20 -24.24 -80.66
C ASP A 60 -16.86 -24.08 -82.15
N SER A 61 -17.08 -22.89 -82.72
CA SER A 61 -16.78 -22.58 -84.12
C SER A 61 -15.30 -22.24 -84.40
N VAL A 62 -14.47 -22.09 -83.35
CA VAL A 62 -13.11 -21.58 -83.46
C VAL A 62 -12.08 -22.63 -83.04
N VAL A 63 -10.98 -22.72 -83.79
CA VAL A 63 -9.77 -23.44 -83.37
C VAL A 63 -8.77 -22.42 -82.85
N PHE A 64 -8.35 -22.55 -81.59
CA PHE A 64 -7.35 -21.65 -81.02
C PHE A 64 -5.94 -22.06 -81.48
N ALA A 65 -5.08 -21.05 -81.72
CA ALA A 65 -3.67 -21.27 -82.05
C ALA A 65 -2.90 -21.94 -80.89
N ASP A 66 -3.36 -21.76 -79.65
CA ASP A 66 -2.76 -22.29 -78.43
C ASP A 66 -3.44 -23.61 -78.03
N SER A 67 -2.68 -24.69 -77.85
CA SER A 67 -3.21 -25.99 -77.38
C SER A 67 -3.50 -25.92 -75.88
N LEU A 68 -4.77 -25.86 -75.49
CA LEU A 68 -5.13 -25.52 -74.11
C LEU A 68 -6.18 -26.45 -73.49
N SER A 69 -6.09 -26.55 -72.17
CA SER A 69 -7.06 -27.23 -71.31
C SER A 69 -8.31 -26.36 -71.10
N LYS A 70 -9.46 -26.98 -70.81
CA LYS A 70 -10.70 -26.24 -70.46
C LYS A 70 -10.53 -25.29 -69.26
N GLY A 71 -9.55 -25.55 -68.39
CA GLY A 71 -9.22 -24.69 -67.24
C GLY A 71 -8.66 -23.33 -67.64
N GLU A 72 -7.78 -23.27 -68.64
CA GLU A 72 -7.12 -22.03 -69.08
C GLU A 72 -8.10 -21.09 -69.81
N LEU A 73 -9.04 -21.65 -70.56
CA LEU A 73 -10.15 -20.91 -71.16
C LEU A 73 -11.00 -20.21 -70.09
N SER A 74 -11.42 -20.94 -69.05
CA SER A 74 -12.23 -20.37 -67.97
C SER A 74 -11.49 -19.30 -67.15
N SER A 75 -10.19 -19.49 -66.91
CA SER A 75 -9.35 -18.48 -66.24
C SER A 75 -9.21 -17.21 -67.08
N THR A 76 -8.93 -17.35 -68.38
CA THR A 76 -8.75 -16.19 -69.27
C THR A 76 -10.03 -15.39 -69.42
N PHE A 77 -11.18 -16.08 -69.53
CA PHE A 77 -12.49 -15.43 -69.51
C PHE A 77 -12.73 -14.65 -68.20
N ALA A 78 -12.40 -15.22 -67.04
CA ALA A 78 -12.53 -14.55 -65.76
C ALA A 78 -11.64 -13.30 -65.67
N ASP A 79 -10.40 -13.35 -66.19
CA ASP A 79 -9.49 -12.20 -66.25
C ASP A 79 -10.03 -11.08 -67.14
N ILE A 80 -10.56 -11.42 -68.31
CA ILE A 80 -11.17 -10.46 -69.24
C ILE A 80 -12.36 -9.77 -68.59
N ILE A 81 -13.28 -10.54 -67.99
CA ILE A 81 -14.45 -9.99 -67.29
C ILE A 81 -14.02 -9.09 -66.13
N THR A 82 -13.01 -9.48 -65.37
CA THR A 82 -12.47 -8.69 -64.26
C THR A 82 -11.87 -7.37 -64.75
N GLN A 83 -11.03 -7.40 -65.79
CA GLN A 83 -10.45 -6.20 -66.40
C GLN A 83 -11.52 -5.27 -66.96
N MET A 84 -12.55 -5.81 -67.60
CA MET A 84 -13.69 -5.03 -68.07
C MET A 84 -14.49 -4.42 -66.91
N ALA A 85 -14.64 -5.12 -65.79
CA ALA A 85 -15.37 -4.63 -64.62
C ALA A 85 -14.68 -3.45 -63.92
N LEU A 86 -13.34 -3.38 -64.00
CA LEU A 86 -12.49 -2.32 -63.46
C LEU A 86 -12.52 -1.02 -64.29
N ASP A 87 -13.02 -1.06 -65.52
CA ASP A 87 -13.09 0.13 -66.37
C ASP A 87 -14.21 1.09 -65.92
N LEU A 88 -13.81 2.11 -65.16
CA LEU A 88 -14.68 3.17 -64.64
C LEU A 88 -15.25 4.09 -65.74
N THR A 89 -14.71 4.03 -66.97
CA THR A 89 -15.17 4.85 -68.09
C THR A 89 -16.30 4.22 -68.90
N MET A 90 -16.67 2.97 -68.57
CA MET A 90 -17.74 2.25 -69.24
C MET A 90 -19.14 2.86 -68.99
N PRO A 91 -19.93 3.12 -70.05
CA PRO A 91 -21.33 3.48 -69.94
C PRO A 91 -22.15 2.48 -69.10
N GLY A 92 -23.10 2.98 -68.30
CA GLY A 92 -23.93 2.17 -67.41
C GLY A 92 -24.70 1.03 -68.10
N ASP A 93 -25.17 1.25 -69.33
CA ASP A 93 -25.87 0.21 -70.11
C ASP A 93 -24.96 -0.95 -70.53
N TYR A 94 -23.66 -0.68 -70.71
CA TYR A 94 -22.66 -1.71 -70.99
C TYR A 94 -22.23 -2.42 -69.70
N ARG A 95 -22.07 -1.69 -68.59
CA ARG A 95 -21.82 -2.29 -67.26
C ARG A 95 -22.94 -3.25 -66.85
N ALA A 96 -24.21 -2.86 -67.01
CA ALA A 96 -25.35 -3.72 -66.74
C ALA A 96 -25.37 -4.99 -67.61
N ARG A 97 -24.92 -4.89 -68.87
CA ARG A 97 -24.77 -6.05 -69.77
C ARG A 97 -23.59 -6.93 -69.40
N LEU A 98 -22.47 -6.35 -68.94
CA LEU A 98 -21.32 -7.09 -68.42
C LEU A 98 -21.71 -7.91 -67.18
N ILE A 99 -22.48 -7.34 -66.26
CA ILE A 99 -22.97 -8.06 -65.07
C ILE A 99 -23.84 -9.26 -65.47
N LYS A 100 -24.76 -9.06 -66.42
CA LYS A 100 -25.60 -10.15 -66.96
C LYS A 100 -24.78 -11.21 -67.70
N LEU A 101 -23.76 -10.80 -68.45
CA LEU A 101 -22.82 -11.70 -69.12
C LEU A 101 -22.06 -12.55 -68.11
N ALA A 102 -21.50 -11.93 -67.07
CA ALA A 102 -20.77 -12.63 -66.01
C ALA A 102 -21.68 -13.64 -65.29
N LYS A 103 -22.91 -13.27 -64.96
CA LYS A 103 -23.91 -14.17 -64.38
C LYS A 103 -24.22 -15.35 -65.30
N TRP A 104 -24.44 -15.09 -66.59
CA TRP A 104 -24.69 -16.13 -67.59
C TRP A 104 -23.48 -17.07 -67.78
N LEU A 105 -22.25 -16.57 -67.73
CA LEU A 105 -21.02 -17.38 -67.86
C LEU A 105 -20.86 -18.35 -66.68
N VAL A 106 -21.26 -17.94 -65.47
CA VAL A 106 -21.30 -18.80 -64.29
C VAL A 106 -22.43 -19.84 -64.39
N GLU A 107 -23.65 -19.41 -64.73
CA GLU A 107 -24.82 -20.30 -64.89
C GLU A 107 -24.62 -21.35 -66.00
N SER A 108 -23.92 -20.99 -67.07
CA SER A 108 -23.62 -21.89 -68.19
C SER A 108 -22.43 -22.82 -67.95
N ALA A 109 -21.82 -22.77 -66.76
CA ALA A 109 -20.64 -23.51 -66.33
C ALA A 109 -19.39 -23.29 -67.20
N LEU A 110 -19.30 -22.14 -67.87
CA LEU A 110 -18.11 -21.74 -68.64
C LEU A 110 -17.02 -21.14 -67.73
N ILE A 111 -17.41 -20.47 -66.64
CA ILE A 111 -16.50 -19.96 -65.61
C ILE A 111 -16.94 -20.49 -64.24
N PRO A 112 -16.06 -21.14 -63.47
CA PRO A 112 -16.33 -21.45 -62.07
C PRO A 112 -16.53 -20.17 -61.24
N LEU A 113 -17.60 -20.11 -60.45
CA LEU A 113 -17.93 -18.97 -59.57
C LEU A 113 -16.73 -18.52 -58.70
N ARG A 114 -15.92 -19.47 -58.24
CA ARG A 114 -14.73 -19.22 -57.42
C ARG A 114 -13.73 -18.27 -58.08
N LEU A 115 -13.52 -18.36 -59.39
CA LEU A 115 -12.53 -17.52 -60.08
C LEU A 115 -12.95 -16.04 -60.11
N LEU A 116 -14.24 -15.77 -60.27
CA LEU A 116 -14.76 -14.40 -60.20
C LEU A 116 -14.72 -13.87 -58.77
N GLN A 117 -15.03 -14.71 -57.77
CA GLN A 117 -14.94 -14.33 -56.35
C GLN A 117 -13.50 -14.02 -55.91
N GLU A 118 -12.49 -14.67 -56.49
CA GLU A 118 -11.08 -14.42 -56.18
C GLU A 118 -10.52 -13.14 -56.85
N ARG A 119 -11.12 -12.68 -57.96
CA ARG A 119 -10.51 -11.66 -58.83
C ARG A 119 -11.33 -10.36 -58.97
N CYS A 120 -12.65 -10.40 -58.85
CA CYS A 120 -13.51 -9.23 -59.01
C CYS A 120 -13.66 -8.41 -57.72
N GLU A 121 -13.92 -7.11 -57.88
CA GLU A 121 -14.22 -6.20 -56.77
C GLU A 121 -15.57 -6.49 -56.10
N GLU A 122 -15.72 -6.05 -54.85
CA GLU A 122 -16.86 -6.40 -53.99
C GLU A 122 -18.19 -5.82 -54.52
N GLU A 123 -18.14 -4.64 -55.13
CA GLU A 123 -19.32 -4.00 -55.73
C GLU A 123 -19.84 -4.78 -56.94
N PHE A 124 -18.94 -5.22 -57.83
CA PHE A 124 -19.30 -6.00 -59.01
C PHE A 124 -19.86 -7.38 -58.63
N LEU A 125 -19.26 -8.04 -57.64
CA LEU A 125 -19.75 -9.33 -57.13
C LEU A 125 -21.13 -9.21 -56.50
N TRP A 126 -21.42 -8.12 -55.80
CA TRP A 126 -22.73 -7.85 -55.22
C TRP A 126 -23.79 -7.55 -56.29
N GLU A 127 -23.47 -6.67 -57.26
CA GLU A 127 -24.34 -6.33 -58.38
C GLU A 127 -24.70 -7.55 -59.24
N GLY A 128 -23.77 -8.50 -59.39
CA GLY A 128 -23.97 -9.77 -60.10
C GLY A 128 -24.64 -10.89 -59.30
N GLU A 129 -25.05 -10.64 -58.06
CA GLU A 129 -25.60 -11.64 -57.12
C GLU A 129 -24.66 -12.86 -56.92
N MET A 130 -23.35 -12.66 -57.11
CA MET A 130 -22.32 -13.69 -56.99
C MET A 130 -21.84 -13.90 -55.55
N ILE A 131 -22.23 -12.99 -54.66
CA ILE A 131 -22.05 -13.04 -53.21
C ILE A 131 -23.37 -12.71 -52.51
N LYS A 132 -23.61 -13.32 -51.34
CA LYS A 132 -24.81 -13.09 -50.51
C LYS A 132 -24.65 -11.95 -49.51
N ILE A 133 -23.43 -11.43 -49.36
CA ILE A 133 -23.06 -10.38 -48.40
C ILE A 133 -22.98 -9.06 -49.16
N LYS A 134 -23.45 -7.96 -48.56
CA LYS A 134 -23.34 -6.63 -49.16
C LYS A 134 -21.86 -6.25 -49.39
N ALA A 135 -21.57 -5.52 -50.46
CA ALA A 135 -20.21 -5.11 -50.83
C ALA A 135 -19.45 -4.43 -49.67
N GLN A 136 -20.09 -3.49 -48.96
CA GLN A 136 -19.48 -2.79 -47.81
C GLN A 136 -19.10 -3.73 -46.66
N ASP A 137 -19.93 -4.74 -46.38
CA ASP A 137 -19.67 -5.71 -45.32
C ASP A 137 -18.53 -6.67 -45.70
N LEU A 138 -18.42 -7.02 -46.99
CA LEU A 138 -17.32 -7.83 -47.51
C LEU A 138 -16.00 -7.09 -47.40
N LYS A 139 -15.96 -5.82 -47.84
CA LYS A 139 -14.79 -4.94 -47.68
C LYS A 139 -14.37 -4.78 -46.23
N GLY A 140 -15.33 -4.59 -45.32
CA GLY A 140 -15.06 -4.53 -43.89
C GLY A 140 -14.55 -5.85 -43.29
N LYS A 141 -14.92 -7.01 -43.86
CA LYS A 141 -14.35 -8.31 -43.48
C LYS A 141 -12.93 -8.47 -44.04
N GLU A 142 -12.70 -8.10 -45.29
CA GLU A 142 -11.39 -8.13 -45.92
C GLU A 142 -10.38 -7.28 -45.14
N VAL A 143 -10.73 -6.04 -44.82
CA VAL A 143 -9.89 -5.14 -44.01
C VAL A 143 -9.57 -5.78 -42.65
N ARG A 144 -10.54 -6.40 -41.98
CA ARG A 144 -10.30 -7.09 -40.69
C ARG A 144 -9.37 -8.28 -40.85
N VAL A 145 -9.53 -9.09 -41.90
CA VAL A 145 -8.67 -10.24 -42.19
C VAL A 145 -7.25 -9.78 -42.52
N ASN A 146 -7.08 -8.80 -43.41
CA ASN A 146 -5.78 -8.23 -43.76
C ASN A 146 -5.10 -7.61 -42.54
N THR A 147 -5.86 -6.88 -41.71
CA THR A 147 -5.33 -6.29 -40.48
C THR A 147 -4.84 -7.39 -39.53
N ARG A 148 -5.62 -8.46 -39.39
CA ARG A 148 -5.26 -9.62 -38.57
C ARG A 148 -4.01 -10.32 -39.07
N LEU A 149 -3.92 -10.55 -40.39
CA LEU A 149 -2.79 -11.25 -41.01
C LEU A 149 -1.49 -10.43 -40.97
N LEU A 150 -1.58 -9.11 -41.10
CA LEU A 150 -0.40 -8.23 -41.22
C LEU A 150 0.08 -7.64 -39.89
N TYR A 151 -0.84 -7.35 -38.95
CA TYR A 151 -0.50 -6.58 -37.75
C TYR A 151 -0.69 -7.35 -36.43
N GLN A 152 -1.41 -8.47 -36.44
CA GLN A 152 -1.55 -9.26 -35.21
C GLN A 152 -0.29 -10.11 -35.01
N GLN A 153 0.52 -9.74 -34.02
CA GLN A 153 1.59 -10.63 -33.55
C GLN A 153 0.97 -11.86 -32.91
N THR A 154 1.45 -13.05 -33.29
CA THR A 154 1.14 -14.31 -32.62
C THR A 154 1.83 -14.31 -31.27
N LYS A 155 1.09 -13.97 -30.22
CA LYS A 155 1.55 -14.04 -28.83
C LYS A 155 0.48 -14.72 -28.00
N PHE A 156 0.89 -15.69 -27.20
CA PHE A 156 -0.02 -16.49 -26.40
C PHE A 156 -0.03 -16.00 -24.97
N ASN A 157 -1.11 -15.33 -24.58
CA ASN A 157 -1.28 -14.71 -23.26
C ASN A 157 -2.02 -15.64 -22.29
N LEU A 158 -2.77 -16.62 -22.80
CA LEU A 158 -3.58 -17.51 -21.96
C LEU A 158 -2.90 -18.87 -21.79
N LEU A 159 -2.97 -19.42 -20.57
CA LEU A 159 -2.36 -20.71 -20.25
C LEU A 159 -2.88 -21.86 -21.15
N ARG A 160 -4.15 -21.78 -21.56
CA ARG A 160 -4.78 -22.77 -22.44
C ARG A 160 -4.32 -22.69 -23.90
N GLU A 161 -3.75 -21.56 -24.32
CA GLU A 161 -3.27 -21.39 -25.69
C GLU A 161 -1.95 -22.13 -25.88
N GLU A 162 -1.00 -21.95 -24.95
CA GLU A 162 0.32 -22.61 -24.99
C GLU A 162 0.63 -23.32 -23.66
N SER A 163 -0.07 -24.42 -23.42
CA SER A 163 0.02 -25.15 -22.15
C SER A 163 1.43 -25.70 -21.86
N GLU A 164 2.15 -26.15 -22.90
CA GLU A 164 3.50 -26.69 -22.75
C GLU A 164 4.52 -25.61 -22.37
N GLY A 165 4.47 -24.45 -23.03
CA GLY A 165 5.37 -23.34 -22.76
C GLY A 165 5.25 -22.82 -21.33
N TYR A 166 4.01 -22.60 -20.86
CA TYR A 166 3.76 -22.19 -19.48
C TYR A 166 4.09 -23.28 -18.46
N ALA A 167 3.82 -24.56 -18.75
CA ALA A 167 4.19 -25.65 -17.86
C ALA A 167 5.71 -25.76 -17.68
N LYS A 168 6.49 -25.63 -18.77
CA LYS A 168 7.96 -25.60 -18.73
C LYS A 168 8.48 -24.40 -17.95
N LEU A 169 7.89 -23.23 -18.13
CA LEU A 169 8.21 -22.03 -17.37
C LEU A 169 8.00 -22.23 -15.87
N VAL A 170 6.80 -22.65 -15.44
CA VAL A 170 6.49 -22.87 -14.02
C VAL A 170 7.41 -23.94 -13.42
N THR A 171 7.66 -25.04 -14.14
CA THR A 171 8.58 -26.09 -13.69
C THR A 171 10.00 -25.55 -13.48
N LEU A 172 10.47 -24.66 -14.36
CA LEU A 172 11.77 -24.01 -14.22
C LEU A 172 11.82 -23.10 -12.99
N LEU A 173 10.79 -22.27 -12.77
CA LEU A 173 10.72 -21.34 -11.65
C LEU A 173 10.57 -22.04 -10.29
N CYS A 174 9.86 -23.17 -10.25
CA CYS A 174 9.66 -23.95 -9.02
C CYS A 174 10.80 -24.91 -8.68
N ARG A 175 11.76 -25.15 -9.60
CA ARG A 175 12.96 -25.92 -9.28
C ARG A 175 13.77 -25.13 -8.26
N GLY A 176 13.72 -25.60 -7.01
CA GLY A 176 14.39 -24.96 -5.88
C GLY A 176 15.86 -24.67 -6.16
N SER A 177 16.33 -23.54 -5.62
CA SER A 177 17.72 -23.10 -5.67
C SER A 177 18.61 -24.06 -4.85
N GLU A 178 19.01 -25.19 -5.42
CA GLU A 178 20.11 -25.98 -4.86
C GLU A 178 21.48 -25.35 -5.15
N ASP A 179 21.60 -24.50 -6.18
CA ASP A 179 22.87 -23.85 -6.57
C ASP A 179 22.76 -22.32 -6.63
N THR A 180 23.07 -21.64 -5.51
CA THR A 180 23.20 -20.18 -5.40
C THR A 180 24.50 -19.67 -6.03
N THR A 181 24.72 -19.93 -7.31
CA THR A 181 25.83 -19.33 -8.06
C THR A 181 25.31 -18.29 -9.05
N VAL A 182 26.05 -17.18 -9.22
CA VAL A 182 25.74 -16.11 -10.19
C VAL A 182 25.61 -16.64 -11.63
N ASN A 183 26.25 -17.77 -11.93
CA ASN A 183 26.14 -18.43 -13.24
C ASN A 183 24.77 -19.10 -13.45
N ALA A 184 24.12 -19.57 -12.39
CA ALA A 184 22.82 -20.24 -12.46
C ALA A 184 21.67 -19.27 -12.78
N SER A 185 21.72 -18.03 -12.28
CA SER A 185 20.71 -17.03 -12.59
C SER A 185 20.81 -16.58 -14.05
N ALA A 186 22.01 -16.29 -14.55
CA ALA A 186 22.23 -15.96 -15.96
C ALA A 186 21.76 -17.09 -16.92
N ALA A 187 22.03 -18.35 -16.55
CA ALA A 187 21.53 -19.51 -17.29
C ALA A 187 20.00 -19.58 -17.29
N THR A 188 19.37 -19.38 -16.12
CA THR A 188 17.90 -19.36 -15.98
C THR A 188 17.27 -18.26 -16.83
N ILE A 189 17.87 -17.07 -16.86
CA ILE A 189 17.45 -15.95 -17.72
C ILE A 189 17.51 -16.32 -19.19
N GLY A 190 18.61 -16.96 -19.62
CA GLY A 190 18.76 -17.46 -20.99
C GLY A 190 17.66 -18.46 -21.37
N ILE A 191 17.33 -19.38 -20.46
CA ILE A 191 16.27 -20.37 -20.66
C ILE A 191 14.90 -19.69 -20.76
N ILE A 192 14.58 -18.73 -19.88
CA ILE A 192 13.30 -18.01 -19.92
C ILE A 192 13.15 -17.26 -21.25
N LYS A 193 14.20 -16.55 -21.71
CA LYS A 193 14.18 -15.88 -23.03
C LYS A 193 13.99 -16.87 -24.17
N SER A 194 14.62 -18.05 -24.09
CA SER A 194 14.43 -19.12 -25.06
C SER A 194 13.00 -19.67 -25.05
N LEU A 195 12.36 -19.82 -23.89
CA LEU A 195 10.98 -20.28 -23.78
C LEU A 195 10.01 -19.23 -24.34
N ILE A 196 10.20 -17.95 -24.02
CA ILE A 196 9.41 -16.84 -24.57
C ILE A 196 9.47 -16.85 -26.10
N GLY A 197 10.66 -16.99 -26.69
CA GLY A 197 10.83 -16.97 -28.14
C GLY A 197 10.43 -18.27 -28.85
N HIS A 198 10.52 -19.43 -28.19
CA HIS A 198 10.19 -20.73 -28.83
C HIS A 198 8.69 -21.01 -28.84
N PHE A 199 7.97 -20.60 -27.78
CA PHE A 199 6.53 -20.81 -27.63
C PHE A 199 5.72 -19.53 -27.84
N ASP A 200 6.33 -18.44 -28.34
CA ASP A 200 5.68 -17.14 -28.54
C ASP A 200 4.86 -16.66 -27.33
N LEU A 201 5.40 -16.85 -26.12
CA LEU A 201 4.70 -16.51 -24.88
C LEU A 201 4.59 -14.99 -24.71
N ASP A 202 3.46 -14.51 -24.18
CA ASP A 202 3.31 -13.10 -23.85
C ASP A 202 4.24 -12.70 -22.68
N PRO A 203 5.17 -11.75 -22.85
CA PRO A 203 6.11 -11.37 -21.80
C PRO A 203 5.45 -10.82 -20.53
N ASN A 204 4.29 -10.17 -20.64
CA ASN A 204 3.58 -9.64 -19.47
C ASN A 204 2.99 -10.79 -18.65
N ARG A 205 2.47 -11.83 -19.31
CA ARG A 205 1.98 -13.02 -18.62
C ARG A 205 3.11 -13.83 -18.00
N VAL A 206 4.24 -13.95 -18.69
CA VAL A 206 5.43 -14.58 -18.13
C VAL A 206 5.89 -13.83 -16.88
N PHE A 207 5.90 -12.49 -16.92
CA PHE A 207 6.22 -11.69 -15.75
C PHE A 207 5.24 -11.89 -14.59
N ASP A 208 3.94 -11.93 -14.90
CA ASP A 208 2.88 -12.21 -13.93
C ASP A 208 3.09 -13.56 -13.22
N VAL A 209 3.44 -14.61 -13.96
CA VAL A 209 3.78 -15.93 -13.40
C VAL A 209 5.06 -15.87 -12.55
N VAL A 210 6.07 -15.11 -12.97
CA VAL A 210 7.30 -14.90 -12.18
C VAL A 210 6.99 -14.23 -10.84
N LEU A 211 6.11 -13.23 -10.83
CA LEU A 211 5.67 -12.57 -9.59
C LEU A 211 4.90 -13.53 -8.66
N GLU A 212 4.02 -14.37 -9.22
CA GLU A 212 3.29 -15.40 -8.44
C GLU A 212 4.25 -16.43 -7.82
N CYS A 213 5.23 -16.92 -8.59
CA CYS A 213 6.24 -17.82 -8.05
C CYS A 213 7.09 -17.14 -6.97
N PHE A 214 7.39 -15.85 -7.13
CA PHE A 214 8.17 -15.11 -6.15
C PHE A 214 7.39 -14.88 -4.85
N GLU A 215 6.08 -14.61 -4.93
CA GLU A 215 5.20 -14.54 -3.76
C GLU A 215 5.22 -15.83 -2.94
N LEU A 216 5.23 -16.99 -3.62
CA LEU A 216 5.26 -18.31 -2.97
C LEU A 216 6.65 -18.70 -2.42
N GLN A 217 7.71 -18.08 -2.91
CA GLN A 217 9.11 -18.40 -2.56
C GLN A 217 9.92 -17.11 -2.28
N PRO A 218 9.61 -16.38 -1.20
CA PRO A 218 10.21 -15.07 -0.91
C PRO A 218 11.72 -15.12 -0.63
N ASP A 219 12.25 -16.26 -0.18
CA ASP A 219 13.67 -16.45 0.14
C ASP A 219 14.56 -16.59 -1.11
N ASN A 220 13.96 -16.90 -2.26
CA ASN A 220 14.72 -17.16 -3.48
C ASN A 220 15.15 -15.86 -4.17
N ARG A 221 16.42 -15.49 -4.00
CA ARG A 221 17.00 -14.27 -4.56
C ARG A 221 17.08 -14.25 -6.09
N VAL A 222 16.96 -15.39 -6.76
CA VAL A 222 16.99 -15.46 -8.23
C VAL A 222 15.89 -14.61 -8.85
N PHE A 223 14.71 -14.55 -8.24
CA PHE A 223 13.60 -13.72 -8.72
C PHE A 223 13.96 -12.24 -8.80
N LEU A 224 14.76 -11.73 -7.85
CA LEU A 224 15.23 -10.34 -7.86
C LEU A 224 16.14 -10.02 -9.05
N GLU A 225 16.84 -11.02 -9.58
CA GLU A 225 17.67 -10.88 -10.78
C GLU A 225 16.86 -11.05 -12.07
N LEU A 226 15.72 -11.76 -12.02
CA LEU A 226 14.80 -11.94 -13.16
C LEU A 226 13.94 -10.71 -13.43
N ILE A 227 13.47 -10.03 -12.38
CA ILE A 227 12.54 -8.90 -12.46
C ILE A 227 13.04 -7.77 -13.40
N PRO A 228 14.32 -7.34 -13.36
CA PRO A 228 14.84 -6.28 -14.23
C PRO A 228 14.76 -6.52 -15.74
N ILE A 229 14.50 -7.76 -16.18
CA ILE A 229 14.39 -8.12 -17.60
C ILE A 229 13.08 -7.60 -18.20
N PHE A 230 12.07 -7.42 -17.36
CA PHE A 230 10.73 -7.01 -17.78
C PHE A 230 10.57 -5.49 -17.70
N PRO A 231 9.74 -4.89 -18.57
CA PRO A 231 9.55 -3.44 -18.59
C PRO A 231 8.87 -2.93 -17.31
N LYS A 232 9.52 -1.98 -16.63
CA LYS A 232 9.03 -1.36 -15.38
C LYS A 232 7.62 -0.78 -15.50
N SER A 233 7.30 -0.18 -16.63
CA SER A 233 6.02 0.50 -16.89
C SER A 233 4.80 -0.42 -16.75
N HIS A 234 4.97 -1.73 -16.99
CA HIS A 234 3.87 -2.69 -16.94
C HIS A 234 3.77 -3.37 -15.57
N ALA A 235 4.83 -3.30 -14.75
CA ALA A 235 4.87 -3.97 -13.46
C ALA A 235 3.89 -3.38 -12.46
N SER A 236 3.79 -2.05 -12.40
CA SER A 236 2.79 -1.35 -11.60
C SER A 236 1.36 -1.73 -12.00
N GLN A 237 1.09 -1.84 -13.31
CA GLN A 237 -0.23 -2.21 -13.82
C GLN A 237 -0.61 -3.65 -13.49
N ILE A 238 0.34 -4.60 -13.60
CA ILE A 238 0.12 -6.01 -13.27
C ILE A 238 -0.16 -6.17 -11.78
N LEU A 239 0.66 -5.56 -10.91
CA LEU A 239 0.40 -5.58 -9.46
C LEU A 239 -0.92 -4.88 -9.12
N GLY A 240 -1.21 -3.73 -9.74
CA GLY A 240 -2.48 -3.03 -9.60
C GLY A 240 -3.68 -3.91 -9.96
N PHE A 241 -3.57 -4.68 -11.06
CA PHE A 241 -4.61 -5.63 -11.45
C PHE A 241 -4.76 -6.79 -10.45
N LYS A 242 -3.65 -7.29 -9.87
CA LYS A 242 -3.70 -8.27 -8.78
C LYS A 242 -4.39 -7.72 -7.54
N PHE A 243 -4.10 -6.49 -7.12
CA PHE A 243 -4.81 -5.85 -6.01
C PHE A 243 -6.30 -5.65 -6.31
N GLN A 244 -6.64 -5.24 -7.53
CA GLN A 244 -8.03 -5.08 -7.99
C GLN A 244 -8.80 -6.41 -8.09
N TYR A 245 -8.11 -7.53 -8.29
CA TYR A 245 -8.74 -8.85 -8.31
C TYR A 245 -9.42 -9.14 -6.96
N TYR A 246 -8.73 -8.92 -5.83
CA TYR A 246 -9.26 -9.15 -4.49
C TYR A 246 -10.32 -8.12 -4.05
N GLN A 247 -10.60 -7.10 -4.87
CA GLN A 247 -11.65 -6.11 -4.62
C GLN A 247 -13.00 -6.52 -5.23
N ARG A 248 -13.03 -7.55 -6.09
CA ARG A 248 -14.27 -7.96 -6.77
C ARG A 248 -15.23 -8.61 -5.77
N MET A 249 -16.51 -8.28 -5.85
CA MET A 249 -17.58 -8.81 -4.98
C MET A 249 -17.67 -10.35 -4.94
N GLU A 250 -17.19 -11.01 -5.99
CA GLU A 250 -17.17 -12.47 -6.14
C GLU A 250 -16.07 -13.15 -5.30
N ILE A 251 -15.06 -12.39 -4.85
CA ILE A 251 -13.89 -12.90 -4.14
C ILE A 251 -14.00 -12.48 -2.69
N HIS A 252 -14.25 -13.46 -1.82
CA HIS A 252 -14.36 -13.25 -0.37
C HIS A 252 -13.01 -13.38 0.37
N ASN A 253 -11.94 -13.70 -0.35
CA ASN A 253 -10.62 -13.86 0.26
C ASN A 253 -9.93 -12.50 0.37
N ALA A 254 -9.35 -12.21 1.53
CA ALA A 254 -8.46 -11.08 1.72
C ALA A 254 -7.21 -11.20 0.84
N VAL A 255 -6.59 -10.06 0.54
CA VAL A 255 -5.32 -10.03 -0.18
C VAL A 255 -4.25 -10.79 0.61
N PRO A 256 -3.53 -11.74 -0.02
CA PRO A 256 -2.45 -12.45 0.64
C PRO A 256 -1.36 -11.50 1.13
N PHE A 257 -0.83 -11.77 2.34
CA PHE A 257 0.26 -10.96 2.89
C PHE A 257 1.53 -11.01 2.04
N GLY A 258 1.78 -12.14 1.36
CA GLY A 258 2.90 -12.32 0.43
C GLY A 258 2.89 -11.27 -0.70
N LEU A 259 1.71 -10.91 -1.22
CA LEU A 259 1.59 -9.89 -2.25
C LEU A 259 2.00 -8.49 -1.74
N TYR A 260 1.65 -8.15 -0.50
CA TYR A 260 2.12 -6.90 0.13
C TYR A 260 3.63 -6.89 0.34
N GLN A 261 4.20 -8.00 0.82
CA GLN A 261 5.64 -8.15 1.02
C GLN A 261 6.41 -8.06 -0.31
N LEU A 262 5.92 -8.75 -1.35
CA LEU A 262 6.47 -8.69 -2.70
C LEU A 262 6.46 -7.26 -3.24
N THR A 263 5.32 -6.59 -3.12
CA THR A 263 5.15 -5.21 -3.58
C THR A 263 6.11 -4.26 -2.86
N ALA A 264 6.20 -4.36 -1.54
CA ALA A 264 7.13 -3.56 -0.73
C ALA A 264 8.59 -3.80 -1.12
N LEU A 265 8.97 -5.05 -1.42
CA LEU A 265 10.32 -5.39 -1.85
C LEU A 265 10.67 -4.82 -3.23
N LEU A 266 9.71 -4.79 -4.16
CA LEU A 266 9.88 -4.21 -5.49
C LEU A 266 10.03 -2.69 -5.43
N VAL A 267 9.28 -2.02 -4.55
CA VAL A 267 9.40 -0.58 -4.30
C VAL A 267 10.75 -0.26 -3.64
N LYS A 268 11.16 -1.03 -2.62
CA LYS A 268 12.47 -0.88 -1.96
C LYS A 268 13.67 -0.97 -2.92
N LYS A 269 13.52 -1.71 -4.02
CA LYS A 269 14.55 -1.91 -5.04
C LYS A 269 14.47 -0.89 -6.18
N ASP A 270 13.64 0.15 -6.07
CA ASP A 270 13.40 1.16 -7.10
C ASP A 270 12.97 0.55 -8.46
N PHE A 271 12.27 -0.59 -8.41
CA PHE A 271 11.69 -1.20 -9.60
C PHE A 271 10.34 -0.57 -9.94
N ILE A 272 9.56 -0.20 -8.93
CA ILE A 272 8.24 0.39 -9.06
C ILE A 272 8.12 1.60 -8.13
N ASP A 273 7.51 2.67 -8.63
CA ASP A 273 7.22 3.86 -7.83
C ASP A 273 6.00 3.61 -6.93
N LEU A 274 6.10 4.00 -5.66
CA LEU A 274 5.02 3.86 -4.68
C LEU A 274 3.72 4.51 -5.16
N ASP A 275 3.79 5.72 -5.71
CA ASP A 275 2.62 6.48 -6.19
C ASP A 275 1.91 5.76 -7.35
N SER A 276 2.64 4.99 -8.17
CA SER A 276 2.05 4.22 -9.27
C SER A 276 1.17 3.07 -8.76
N ILE A 277 1.57 2.41 -7.67
CA ILE A 277 0.79 1.32 -7.08
C ILE A 277 -0.35 1.89 -6.25
N TYR A 278 -0.09 2.97 -5.50
CA TYR A 278 -1.07 3.61 -4.63
C TYR A 278 -2.35 4.00 -5.37
N ALA A 279 -2.24 4.45 -6.62
CA ALA A 279 -3.38 4.80 -7.46
C ALA A 279 -4.37 3.62 -7.73
N HIS A 280 -3.93 2.38 -7.54
CA HIS A 280 -4.75 1.18 -7.74
C HIS A 280 -5.32 0.60 -6.44
N LEU A 281 -4.89 1.08 -5.27
CA LEU A 281 -5.30 0.55 -3.97
C LEU A 281 -6.66 1.10 -3.56
N LEU A 282 -7.40 0.28 -2.81
CA LEU A 282 -8.67 0.65 -2.18
C LEU A 282 -8.65 0.26 -0.69
N PRO A 283 -9.50 0.88 0.15
CA PRO A 283 -10.41 1.99 -0.14
C PRO A 283 -9.66 3.29 -0.45
N ARG A 284 -10.34 4.26 -1.07
CA ARG A 284 -9.77 5.60 -1.25
C ARG A 284 -9.58 6.26 0.11
N ASP A 285 -8.56 7.10 0.22
CA ASP A 285 -8.18 7.75 1.48
C ASP A 285 -9.36 8.50 2.11
N ASP A 286 -10.14 9.23 1.30
CA ASP A 286 -11.30 10.01 1.78
C ASP A 286 -12.36 9.12 2.48
N GLU A 287 -12.68 7.97 1.89
CA GLU A 287 -13.67 7.03 2.43
C GLU A 287 -13.17 6.37 3.73
N ALA A 288 -11.88 6.01 3.76
CA ALA A 288 -11.25 5.43 4.95
C ALA A 288 -11.21 6.45 6.10
N ILE A 289 -10.89 7.70 5.79
CA ILE A 289 -10.82 8.81 6.75
C ILE A 289 -12.20 9.10 7.34
N GLU A 290 -13.25 9.14 6.52
CA GLU A 290 -14.63 9.36 6.98
C GLU A 290 -15.09 8.25 7.94
N HIS A 291 -14.87 6.97 7.59
CA HIS A 291 -15.20 5.84 8.46
C HIS A 291 -14.46 5.92 9.80
N TYR A 292 -13.17 6.24 9.76
CA TYR A 292 -12.36 6.38 10.97
C TYR A 292 -12.80 7.56 11.84
N HIS A 293 -13.13 8.72 11.26
CA HIS A 293 -13.63 9.86 12.02
C HIS A 293 -14.94 9.54 12.75
N ALA A 294 -15.86 8.81 12.10
CA ALA A 294 -17.10 8.38 12.73
C ALA A 294 -16.84 7.43 13.92
N PHE A 295 -15.91 6.48 13.77
CA PHE A 295 -15.46 5.60 14.84
C PHE A 295 -14.81 6.38 15.99
N SER A 296 -13.85 7.25 15.68
CA SER A 296 -13.07 8.02 16.66
C SER A 296 -13.97 8.97 17.45
N SER A 297 -14.88 9.69 16.80
CA SER A 297 -15.86 10.56 17.46
C SER A 297 -16.73 9.80 18.45
N ARG A 298 -17.23 8.61 18.06
CA ARG A 298 -18.05 7.77 18.94
C ARG A 298 -17.28 7.37 20.20
N ARG A 299 -16.02 6.94 20.04
CA ARG A 299 -15.15 6.54 21.16
C ARG A 299 -14.79 7.73 22.06
N LEU A 300 -14.57 8.92 21.49
CA LEU A 300 -14.37 10.14 22.29
C LEU A 300 -15.61 10.49 23.11
N ASP A 301 -16.81 10.35 22.55
CA ASP A 301 -18.06 10.59 23.27
C ASP A 301 -18.28 9.57 24.40
N GLU A 302 -17.96 8.30 24.17
CA GLU A 302 -17.98 7.25 25.19
C GLU A 302 -16.99 7.55 26.31
N ALA A 303 -15.74 7.89 25.98
CA ALA A 303 -14.73 8.28 26.96
C ALA A 303 -15.19 9.49 27.79
N ASN A 304 -15.79 10.50 27.15
CA ASN A 304 -16.31 11.69 27.81
C ASN A 304 -17.55 11.43 28.69
N LYS A 305 -18.23 10.29 28.53
CA LYS A 305 -19.35 9.87 29.39
C LYS A 305 -18.87 9.15 30.65
N ILE A 306 -17.63 8.65 30.68
CA ILE A 306 -17.06 7.98 31.85
C ILE A 306 -17.13 8.93 33.05
N GLY A 307 -17.80 8.47 34.11
CA GLY A 307 -18.00 9.22 35.35
C GLY A 307 -18.99 10.38 35.30
N LYS A 308 -19.73 10.55 34.19
CA LYS A 308 -20.92 11.40 34.16
C LYS A 308 -22.15 10.54 34.46
N ILE A 309 -22.90 10.92 35.49
CA ILE A 309 -24.14 10.23 35.86
C ILE A 309 -25.26 10.77 34.97
N ASN A 310 -25.92 9.88 34.22
CA ASN A 310 -27.12 10.22 33.48
C ASN A 310 -28.27 10.42 34.48
N LEU A 311 -28.69 11.67 34.70
CA LEU A 311 -29.80 12.01 35.59
C LEU A 311 -31.15 11.39 35.16
N ALA A 312 -31.25 10.90 33.92
CA ALA A 312 -32.40 10.17 33.39
C ALA A 312 -32.34 8.65 33.61
N ALA A 313 -31.27 8.11 34.20
CA ALA A 313 -31.14 6.69 34.51
C ALA A 313 -32.10 6.30 35.64
N THR A 314 -32.76 5.15 35.48
CA THR A 314 -33.77 4.67 36.43
C THR A 314 -33.09 4.16 37.71
N GLY A 315 -33.71 4.36 38.88
CA GLY A 315 -33.11 4.05 40.18
C GLY A 315 -32.63 2.59 40.39
N LYS A 316 -33.02 1.66 39.52
CA LYS A 316 -32.52 0.28 39.52
C LYS A 316 -31.09 0.17 38.98
N ASP A 317 -30.73 0.95 37.97
CA ASP A 317 -29.39 1.00 37.36
C ASP A 317 -28.37 1.69 38.29
N LEU A 318 -28.85 2.51 39.24
CA LEU A 318 -28.04 3.19 40.24
C LEU A 318 -27.76 2.33 41.49
N MET A 319 -28.58 1.31 41.76
CA MET A 319 -28.51 0.50 42.97
C MET A 319 -27.64 -0.77 42.83
N ASP A 320 -27.41 -1.26 41.61
CA ASP A 320 -26.64 -2.49 41.38
C ASP A 320 -25.10 -2.30 41.51
N GLU A 321 -24.59 -1.07 41.47
CA GLU A 321 -23.15 -0.76 41.55
C GLU A 321 -22.60 -0.61 43.00
N GLU A 322 -23.43 -0.48 44.03
CA GLU A 322 -22.97 -0.14 45.39
C GLU A 322 -23.37 -1.18 46.44
N LYS A 323 -22.71 -2.35 46.44
CA LYS A 323 -22.66 -3.17 47.67
C LYS A 323 -21.84 -2.42 48.73
N PRO A 324 -22.36 -2.25 49.96
CA PRO A 324 -21.66 -1.54 51.03
C PRO A 324 -20.51 -2.42 51.56
N GLY A 325 -19.29 -2.22 51.05
CA GLY A 325 -18.09 -2.80 51.69
C GLY A 325 -16.83 -2.90 50.84
N ASP A 326 -16.93 -3.04 49.52
CA ASP A 326 -15.76 -3.32 48.68
C ASP A 326 -15.58 -2.27 47.59
N VAL A 327 -14.43 -1.58 47.58
CA VAL A 327 -14.04 -0.70 46.48
C VAL A 327 -13.21 -1.54 45.52
N THR A 328 -13.90 -2.27 44.64
CA THR A 328 -13.27 -3.01 43.56
C THR A 328 -12.91 -2.05 42.44
N ILE A 329 -11.61 -1.82 42.25
CA ILE A 329 -11.06 -1.06 41.14
C ILE A 329 -10.45 -2.04 40.17
N ASP A 330 -10.88 -1.94 38.93
CA ASP A 330 -10.29 -2.68 37.84
C ASP A 330 -9.13 -1.89 37.24
N LEU A 331 -7.91 -2.31 37.57
CA LEU A 331 -6.68 -1.71 37.04
C LEU A 331 -6.45 -2.02 35.56
N PHE A 332 -7.23 -2.95 34.98
CA PHE A 332 -7.13 -3.38 33.58
C PHE A 332 -8.21 -2.78 32.68
N ALA A 333 -9.20 -2.07 33.23
CA ALA A 333 -10.32 -1.51 32.47
C ALA A 333 -9.87 -0.72 31.22
N ALA A 334 -8.82 0.10 31.31
CA ALA A 334 -8.28 0.83 30.16
C ALA A 334 -7.68 -0.09 29.08
N SER A 335 -7.05 -1.19 29.49
CA SER A 335 -6.49 -2.21 28.58
C SER A 335 -7.60 -3.03 27.92
N ASP A 336 -8.68 -3.33 28.64
CA ASP A 336 -9.81 -4.07 28.12
C ASP A 336 -10.59 -3.24 27.08
N MET A 337 -10.83 -1.95 27.38
CA MET A 337 -11.43 -1.00 26.42
C MET A 337 -10.60 -0.87 25.13
N GLU A 338 -9.27 -0.92 25.24
CA GLU A 338 -8.36 -0.92 24.10
C GLU A 338 -8.45 -2.21 23.29
N SER A 339 -8.51 -3.36 23.96
CA SER A 339 -8.66 -4.66 23.31
C SER A 339 -9.98 -4.73 22.53
N GLU A 340 -11.07 -4.19 23.09
CA GLU A 340 -12.35 -4.06 22.40
C GLU A 340 -12.28 -3.10 21.19
N ALA A 341 -11.56 -1.98 21.31
CA ALA A 341 -11.34 -1.03 20.21
C ALA A 341 -10.58 -1.67 19.05
N VAL A 342 -9.55 -2.44 19.37
CA VAL A 342 -8.75 -3.17 18.39
C VAL A 342 -9.58 -4.26 17.71
N ALA A 343 -10.40 -4.98 18.45
CA ALA A 343 -11.27 -6.03 17.92
C ALA A 343 -12.29 -5.47 16.92
N GLU A 344 -12.94 -4.34 17.22
CA GLU A 344 -13.89 -3.68 16.30
C GLU A 344 -13.25 -3.28 14.96
N ARG A 345 -11.97 -2.89 14.99
CA ARG A 345 -11.19 -2.45 13.82
C ARG A 345 -10.43 -3.57 13.10
N SER A 346 -10.51 -4.80 13.57
CA SER A 346 -9.78 -5.95 12.99
C SER A 346 -10.10 -6.14 11.51
N ALA A 347 -11.37 -5.97 11.13
CA ALA A 347 -11.82 -6.09 9.74
C ALA A 347 -11.31 -4.97 8.82
N GLU A 348 -10.87 -3.82 9.36
CA GLU A 348 -10.30 -2.75 8.53
C GLU A 348 -8.97 -3.17 7.91
N LEU A 349 -8.17 -3.96 8.64
CA LEU A 349 -6.87 -4.45 8.16
C LEU A 349 -7.02 -5.45 7.01
N GLU A 350 -8.08 -6.27 7.03
CA GLU A 350 -8.36 -7.24 5.97
C GLU A 350 -8.91 -6.57 4.70
N LYS A 351 -9.67 -5.48 4.87
CA LYS A 351 -10.32 -4.76 3.77
C LYS A 351 -9.46 -3.66 3.17
N SER A 352 -8.57 -3.06 3.95
CA SER A 352 -7.76 -1.92 3.53
C SER A 352 -6.41 -2.37 2.99
N GLN A 353 -6.22 -2.18 1.69
CA GLN A 353 -4.97 -2.57 1.03
C GLN A 353 -3.82 -1.61 1.33
N THR A 354 -4.10 -0.35 1.66
CA THR A 354 -3.08 0.63 2.06
C THR A 354 -2.46 0.27 3.40
N LEU A 355 -3.28 -0.18 4.37
CA LEU A 355 -2.81 -0.69 5.66
C LEU A 355 -2.04 -2.01 5.52
N GLY A 356 -2.52 -2.90 4.66
CA GLY A 356 -1.80 -4.15 4.33
C GLY A 356 -0.43 -3.88 3.71
N LEU A 357 -0.35 -2.92 2.78
CA LEU A 357 0.92 -2.52 2.15
C LEU A 357 1.89 -1.90 3.15
N LEU A 358 1.41 -1.08 4.10
CA LEU A 358 2.22 -0.57 5.21
C LEU A 358 2.81 -1.72 6.04
N GLY A 359 2.01 -2.74 6.36
CA GLY A 359 2.50 -3.97 6.98
C GLY A 359 3.57 -4.69 6.15
N GLY A 360 3.40 -4.71 4.83
CA GLY A 360 4.41 -5.18 3.86
C GLY A 360 5.74 -4.45 3.98
N PHE A 361 5.76 -3.11 3.98
CA PHE A 361 6.99 -2.32 4.13
C PHE A 361 7.69 -2.58 5.47
N LEU A 362 6.93 -2.68 6.55
CA LEU A 362 7.47 -3.01 7.87
C LEU A 362 8.12 -4.39 7.88
N SER A 363 7.53 -5.38 7.19
CA SER A 363 8.07 -6.74 7.07
C SER A 363 9.40 -6.82 6.30
N VAL A 364 9.60 -5.94 5.32
CA VAL A 364 10.78 -5.88 4.44
C VAL A 364 11.89 -4.98 5.03
N ASP A 365 11.65 -4.39 6.21
CA ASP A 365 12.52 -3.42 6.86
C ASP A 365 12.81 -2.19 5.99
N ASP A 366 11.77 -1.63 5.37
CA ASP A 366 11.87 -0.37 4.63
C ASP A 366 11.19 0.77 5.40
N TRP A 367 11.99 1.49 6.20
CA TRP A 367 11.47 2.61 6.97
C TRP A 367 11.10 3.81 6.11
N TYR A 368 11.85 4.10 5.04
CA TYR A 368 11.65 5.32 4.25
C TYR A 368 10.26 5.34 3.61
N HIS A 369 9.89 4.27 2.92
CA HIS A 369 8.57 4.15 2.30
C HIS A 369 7.46 3.94 3.33
N ALA A 370 7.73 3.24 4.44
CA ALA A 370 6.78 3.12 5.55
C ALA A 370 6.47 4.49 6.17
N GLN A 371 7.47 5.35 6.38
CA GLN A 371 7.31 6.69 6.92
C GLN A 371 6.42 7.55 6.00
N MET A 372 6.64 7.50 4.69
CA MET A 372 5.78 8.21 3.73
C MET A 372 4.30 7.78 3.86
N LEU A 373 4.03 6.49 4.08
CA LEU A 373 2.68 5.99 4.32
C LEU A 373 2.16 6.36 5.71
N PHE A 374 3.00 6.34 6.75
CA PHE A 374 2.60 6.82 8.09
C PHE A 374 2.19 8.29 8.06
N ASP A 375 2.92 9.14 7.33
CA ASP A 375 2.62 10.57 7.22
C ASP A 375 1.27 10.78 6.51
N ARG A 376 1.04 10.07 5.40
CA ARG A 376 -0.23 10.14 4.63
C ARG A 376 -1.42 9.56 5.40
N LEU A 377 -1.23 8.44 6.10
CA LEU A 377 -2.27 7.71 6.83
C LEU A 377 -2.35 8.09 8.32
N SER A 378 -1.64 9.14 8.75
CA SER A 378 -1.54 9.57 10.14
C SER A 378 -2.92 9.74 10.81
N VAL A 379 -3.90 10.26 10.05
CA VAL A 379 -5.28 10.44 10.50
C VAL A 379 -5.96 9.12 10.88
N LEU A 380 -5.68 8.01 10.18
CA LEU A 380 -6.28 6.70 10.45
C LEU A 380 -5.71 5.98 11.67
N ASN A 381 -4.61 6.51 12.21
CA ASN A 381 -3.87 5.93 13.32
C ASN A 381 -3.55 4.44 13.08
N PRO A 382 -2.68 4.13 12.08
CA PRO A 382 -2.41 2.76 11.65
C PRO A 382 -1.75 1.91 12.75
N VAL A 383 -1.03 2.53 13.69
CA VAL A 383 -0.36 1.84 14.79
C VAL A 383 -1.35 1.24 15.81
N ALA A 384 -2.59 1.72 15.82
CA ALA A 384 -3.66 1.07 16.58
C ALA A 384 -3.86 -0.41 16.17
N HIS A 385 -3.54 -0.81 14.93
CA HIS A 385 -3.59 -2.21 14.54
C HIS A 385 -2.38 -2.98 15.07
N VAL A 386 -2.66 -4.10 15.75
CA VAL A 386 -1.64 -4.91 16.45
C VAL A 386 -0.52 -5.38 15.51
N GLN A 387 -0.85 -5.85 14.31
CA GLN A 387 0.14 -6.34 13.35
C GLN A 387 1.13 -5.25 12.90
N ILE A 388 0.62 -4.04 12.61
CA ILE A 388 1.44 -2.88 12.22
C ILE A 388 2.30 -2.43 13.40
N CYS A 389 1.70 -2.38 14.59
CA CYS A 389 2.38 -2.01 15.84
C CYS A 389 3.59 -2.92 16.11
N TYR A 390 3.41 -4.25 16.08
CA TYR A 390 4.51 -5.20 16.28
C TYR A 390 5.54 -5.18 15.14
N GLY A 391 5.11 -4.93 13.90
CA GLY A 391 6.03 -4.70 12.78
C GLY A 391 6.96 -3.51 13.04
N LEU A 392 6.41 -2.41 13.59
CA LEU A 392 7.17 -1.23 13.97
C LEU A 392 8.07 -1.48 15.20
N PHE A 393 7.59 -2.22 16.20
CA PHE A 393 8.40 -2.63 17.36
C PHE A 393 9.63 -3.43 16.95
N ARG A 394 9.49 -4.35 15.99
CA ARG A 394 10.63 -5.10 15.45
C ARG A 394 11.69 -4.19 14.81
N LEU A 395 11.27 -3.14 14.10
CA LEU A 395 12.19 -2.16 13.52
C LEU A 395 12.88 -1.32 14.60
N ILE A 396 12.14 -0.89 15.61
CA ILE A 396 12.70 -0.16 16.77
C ILE A 396 13.71 -1.03 17.49
N GLU A 397 13.36 -2.29 17.80
CA GLU A 397 14.27 -3.24 18.44
C GLU A 397 15.55 -3.44 17.63
N LYS A 398 15.42 -3.58 16.31
CA LYS A 398 16.57 -3.68 15.39
C LYS A 398 17.41 -2.40 15.38
N ALA A 399 16.78 -1.23 15.42
CA ALA A 399 17.46 0.07 15.43
C ALA A 399 18.21 0.34 16.74
N ILE A 400 17.67 -0.11 17.88
CA ILE A 400 18.31 0.07 19.19
C ILE A 400 19.26 -1.07 19.56
N SER A 401 19.22 -2.22 18.88
CA SER A 401 19.95 -3.44 19.26
C SER A 401 21.44 -3.21 19.52
N SER A 402 22.14 -2.51 18.61
CA SER A 402 23.56 -2.21 18.76
C SER A 402 23.86 -1.29 19.96
N ALA A 403 23.01 -0.30 20.21
CA ALA A 403 23.10 0.59 21.36
C ALA A 403 22.77 -0.14 22.67
N TYR A 404 21.76 -1.02 22.64
CA TYR A 404 21.34 -1.80 23.79
C TYR A 404 22.38 -2.86 24.20
N ASP A 405 23.10 -3.45 23.26
CA ASP A 405 24.21 -4.36 23.55
C ASP A 405 25.35 -3.63 24.30
N ILE A 406 25.62 -2.37 23.94
CA ILE A 406 26.55 -1.50 24.68
C ILE A 406 26.05 -1.24 26.10
N VAL A 407 24.76 -0.90 26.25
CA VAL A 407 24.12 -0.70 27.57
C VAL A 407 24.29 -1.95 28.43
N ARG A 408 23.97 -3.13 27.87
CA ARG A 408 24.08 -4.40 28.56
C ARG A 408 25.51 -4.66 29.04
N GLN A 409 26.52 -4.45 28.20
CA GLN A 409 27.92 -4.65 28.56
C GLN A 409 28.36 -3.73 29.71
N SER A 410 27.92 -2.47 29.72
CA SER A 410 28.24 -1.52 30.80
C SER A 410 27.66 -1.93 32.15
N HIS A 411 26.43 -2.47 32.17
CA HIS A 411 25.81 -3.00 33.40
C HIS A 411 26.50 -4.28 33.91
N PHE A 412 26.97 -5.17 33.03
CA PHE A 412 27.71 -6.36 33.45
C PHE A 412 29.08 -6.02 34.05
N GLN A 413 29.77 -5.01 33.53
CA GLN A 413 31.07 -4.56 34.07
C GLN A 413 30.97 -3.92 35.47
N LEU A 414 29.80 -3.39 35.84
CA LEU A 414 29.53 -2.88 37.18
C LEU A 414 29.17 -3.99 38.19
N SER A 415 28.80 -5.18 37.73
CA SER A 415 28.33 -6.30 38.60
C SER A 415 29.44 -7.30 38.96
N GLU A 416 30.58 -7.31 38.27
CA GLU A 416 31.75 -8.12 38.63
C GLU A 416 32.74 -7.29 39.45
N SER A 417 32.59 -7.32 40.78
CA SER A 417 33.70 -7.00 41.68
C SER A 417 34.77 -8.11 41.58
N PRO A 418 36.08 -7.79 41.52
CA PRO A 418 37.11 -8.79 41.31
C PRO A 418 37.33 -9.61 42.59
N THR A 419 37.13 -10.92 42.53
CA THR A 419 37.73 -11.83 43.49
C THR A 419 39.25 -11.89 43.24
N VAL A 420 39.98 -11.50 44.28
CA VAL A 420 41.45 -11.50 44.43
C VAL A 420 42.16 -12.65 43.72
N ALA A 421 43.04 -12.32 42.77
CA ALA A 421 44.34 -12.98 42.57
C ALA A 421 45.24 -12.04 41.75
N GLY A 422 46.27 -11.49 42.39
CA GLY A 422 47.17 -10.52 41.76
C GLY A 422 48.15 -11.16 40.78
N VAL A 423 48.41 -10.45 39.68
CA VAL A 423 49.70 -10.37 38.99
C VAL A 423 49.77 -8.98 38.33
N ASP A 424 50.89 -8.29 38.56
CA ASP A 424 51.26 -7.01 37.94
C ASP A 424 51.26 -7.05 36.41
N VAL A 425 50.53 -6.14 35.77
CA VAL A 425 50.89 -5.57 34.46
C VAL A 425 50.46 -4.10 34.44
N MET A 426 51.44 -3.19 34.45
CA MET A 426 51.30 -1.82 33.97
C MET A 426 51.05 -1.84 32.46
N ASP A 427 49.78 -1.80 32.04
CA ASP A 427 49.29 -1.09 30.84
C ASP A 427 47.78 -1.35 30.68
N ALA A 428 46.94 -0.32 30.78
CA ALA A 428 45.61 -0.21 30.14
C ALA A 428 44.83 0.99 30.72
N SER A 429 45.31 2.20 30.49
CA SER A 429 44.43 3.38 30.40
C SER A 429 43.56 3.26 29.15
N ALA A 430 42.45 2.53 29.24
CA ALA A 430 41.38 2.56 28.24
C ALA A 430 40.06 2.12 28.87
N HIS A 431 39.45 3.00 29.70
CA HIS A 431 38.00 2.94 29.85
C HIS A 431 37.45 3.13 28.44
N LYS A 432 36.92 2.07 27.84
CA LYS A 432 36.44 2.08 26.47
C LYS A 432 35.18 2.95 26.43
N ARG A 433 35.37 4.26 26.23
CA ARG A 433 34.32 5.27 26.13
C ARG A 433 33.33 4.81 25.07
N CYS A 434 32.12 4.46 25.46
CA CYS A 434 31.09 4.05 24.53
C CYS A 434 30.34 5.27 24.01
N SER A 435 30.75 5.78 22.85
CA SER A 435 29.95 6.75 22.10
C SER A 435 28.75 6.04 21.48
N VAL A 436 27.56 6.27 22.02
CA VAL A 436 26.31 5.72 21.47
C VAL A 436 25.70 6.75 20.52
N SER A 437 25.68 6.45 19.22
CA SER A 437 24.97 7.26 18.23
C SER A 437 23.66 6.59 17.86
N LEU A 438 22.54 7.31 18.00
CA LEU A 438 21.23 6.82 17.59
C LEU A 438 20.82 7.36 16.22
N PRO A 439 20.23 6.50 15.36
CA PRO A 439 19.70 6.93 14.06
C PRO A 439 18.56 7.94 14.26
N LYS A 440 18.41 8.90 13.33
CA LYS A 440 17.30 9.88 13.38
C LYS A 440 15.96 9.20 13.19
N GLU A 441 15.97 8.14 12.40
CA GLU A 441 14.86 7.27 12.06
C GLU A 441 14.22 6.65 13.31
N LEU A 442 15.01 6.35 14.35
CA LEU A 442 14.47 5.84 15.63
C LEU A 442 13.49 6.83 16.27
N PHE A 443 13.80 8.12 16.27
CA PHE A 443 12.93 9.12 16.88
C PHE A 443 11.66 9.33 16.07
N GLN A 444 11.75 9.24 14.73
CA GLN A 444 10.57 9.23 13.87
C GLN A 444 9.70 7.98 14.10
N MET A 445 10.32 6.82 14.30
CA MET A 445 9.61 5.59 14.67
C MET A 445 8.90 5.74 16.01
N LEU A 446 9.55 6.30 17.04
CA LEU A 446 8.94 6.55 18.35
C LEU A 446 7.79 7.56 18.26
N ALA A 447 7.94 8.63 17.48
CA ALA A 447 6.86 9.58 17.23
C ALA A 447 5.67 8.92 16.51
N ALA A 448 5.93 8.06 15.52
CA ALA A 448 4.89 7.31 14.82
C ALA A 448 4.20 6.27 15.73
N VAL A 449 4.93 5.60 16.63
CA VAL A 449 4.34 4.67 17.62
C VAL A 449 3.33 5.39 18.51
N GLY A 450 3.63 6.62 18.92
CA GLY A 450 2.76 7.37 19.81
C GLY A 450 2.53 6.63 21.15
N PRO A 451 1.29 6.61 21.69
CA PRO A 451 1.01 5.99 22.98
C PRO A 451 1.08 4.46 22.96
N TYR A 452 1.21 3.80 21.80
CA TYR A 452 1.03 2.34 21.68
C TYR A 452 2.19 1.49 22.21
N LEU A 453 3.33 2.09 22.59
CA LEU A 453 4.47 1.36 23.15
C LEU A 453 4.13 0.61 24.46
N HIS A 454 3.02 0.95 25.11
CA HIS A 454 2.50 0.24 26.28
C HIS A 454 2.29 -1.28 26.05
N ARG A 455 2.04 -1.69 24.80
CA ARG A 455 1.83 -3.10 24.44
C ARG A 455 3.08 -3.96 24.63
N ASP A 456 4.27 -3.37 24.56
CA ASP A 456 5.54 -4.04 24.86
C ASP A 456 6.33 -3.25 25.91
N THR A 457 6.03 -3.55 27.17
CA THR A 457 6.72 -2.93 28.32
C THR A 457 8.22 -3.27 28.37
N ILE A 458 8.66 -4.37 27.77
CA ILE A 458 10.08 -4.74 27.72
C ILE A 458 10.80 -3.83 26.74
N LEU A 459 10.24 -3.64 25.54
CA LEU A 459 10.79 -2.71 24.56
C LEU A 459 10.82 -1.28 25.09
N LEU A 460 9.75 -0.84 25.78
CA LEU A 460 9.71 0.47 26.42
C LEU A 460 10.88 0.68 27.38
N GLN A 461 11.15 -0.28 28.28
CA GLN A 461 12.29 -0.21 29.20
C GLN A 461 13.63 -0.20 28.46
N LYS A 462 13.80 -1.03 27.41
CA LYS A 462 15.00 -1.01 26.56
C LYS A 462 15.23 0.36 25.94
N VAL A 463 14.17 0.98 25.41
CA VAL A 463 14.21 2.34 24.82
C VAL A 463 14.62 3.36 25.88
N CYS A 464 14.02 3.36 27.08
CA CYS A 464 14.41 4.27 28.15
C CYS A 464 15.90 4.16 28.49
N ARG A 465 16.43 2.95 28.66
CA ARG A 465 17.85 2.73 28.97
C ARG A 465 18.78 3.21 27.86
N VAL A 466 18.41 2.97 26.60
CA VAL A 466 19.17 3.44 25.44
C VAL A 466 19.14 4.96 25.34
N LEU A 467 18.00 5.61 25.55
CA LEU A 467 17.88 7.07 25.55
C LEU A 467 18.67 7.71 26.70
N ARG A 468 18.65 7.09 27.89
CA ARG A 468 19.45 7.51 29.05
C ARG A 468 20.93 7.57 28.70
N ILE A 469 21.47 6.48 28.16
CA ILE A 469 22.90 6.38 27.83
C ILE A 469 23.26 7.25 26.63
N TYR A 470 22.38 7.37 25.64
CA TYR A 470 22.54 8.32 24.55
C TYR A 470 22.71 9.74 25.09
N TYR A 471 21.84 10.20 25.99
CA TYR A 471 21.97 11.54 26.57
C TYR A 471 23.25 11.72 27.40
N LEU A 472 23.54 10.78 28.31
CA LEU A 472 24.73 10.83 29.16
C LEU A 472 26.01 10.86 28.33
N SER A 473 26.11 10.02 27.30
CA SER A 473 27.25 10.04 26.40
C SER A 473 27.39 11.40 25.70
N THR A 474 26.30 12.01 25.20
CA THR A 474 26.37 13.34 24.60
C THR A 474 26.76 14.43 25.60
N LEU A 475 26.36 14.30 26.86
CA LEU A 475 26.70 15.24 27.93
C LEU A 475 28.19 15.16 28.28
N GLU A 476 28.76 13.96 28.41
CA GLU A 476 30.19 13.74 28.67
C GLU A 476 31.08 14.35 27.57
N HIS A 477 30.68 14.20 26.30
CA HIS A 477 31.39 14.80 25.17
C HIS A 477 31.32 16.34 25.19
N ALA A 478 30.24 16.93 25.72
CA ALA A 478 30.12 18.38 25.86
C ALA A 478 30.97 18.93 27.03
N THR A 479 31.13 18.17 28.13
CA THR A 479 31.93 18.58 29.28
C THR A 479 33.44 18.41 29.07
N ASP A 480 33.88 17.40 28.32
CA ASP A 480 35.30 17.20 27.97
C ASP A 480 35.85 18.36 27.11
N GLY A 481 34.99 19.06 26.36
CA GLY A 481 35.35 20.25 25.57
C GLY A 481 35.56 21.54 26.39
N ASP A 482 35.04 21.59 27.63
CA ASP A 482 35.18 22.75 28.53
C ASP A 482 36.41 22.64 29.45
N GLY A 483 37.05 21.45 29.55
CA GLY A 483 38.23 21.20 30.39
C GLY A 483 39.55 21.82 29.87
N ALA A 484 39.59 22.29 28.63
CA ALA A 484 40.75 23.00 28.06
C ALA A 484 40.62 24.52 28.27
N ALA A 485 40.67 24.96 29.53
CA ALA A 485 40.35 26.33 29.96
C ALA A 485 41.31 27.46 29.50
N HIS A 486 42.19 27.24 28.53
CA HIS A 486 43.05 28.29 27.96
C HIS A 486 43.21 28.19 26.43
N SER A 487 42.11 28.29 25.68
CA SER A 487 42.15 28.74 24.29
C SER A 487 40.79 29.26 23.83
N GLN A 488 40.79 30.26 22.96
CA GLN A 488 39.63 30.96 22.39
C GLN A 488 38.51 30.00 21.92
N PRO A 489 37.23 30.45 21.87
CA PRO A 489 36.11 29.61 21.45
C PRO A 489 36.28 29.20 19.98
N THR A 490 36.91 28.05 19.75
CA THR A 490 37.01 27.43 18.43
C THR A 490 35.66 26.87 18.01
N SER A 491 35.42 26.83 16.70
CA SER A 491 34.21 26.31 16.02
C SER A 491 33.72 24.93 16.53
N GLY A 492 34.57 24.12 17.15
CA GLY A 492 34.23 22.82 17.75
C GLY A 492 33.32 22.90 18.99
N ASN A 493 33.45 23.94 19.82
CA ASN A 493 32.63 24.10 21.04
C ASN A 493 31.19 24.47 20.69
N GLN A 494 30.97 25.19 19.59
CA GLN A 494 29.64 25.49 19.08
C GLN A 494 28.94 24.25 18.52
N ALA A 495 29.68 23.36 17.84
CA ALA A 495 29.15 22.11 17.32
C ALA A 495 28.71 21.14 18.44
N CYS A 496 29.49 20.98 19.51
CA CYS A 496 29.10 20.13 20.64
C CYS A 496 27.86 20.66 21.38
N ARG A 497 27.76 21.97 21.57
CA ARG A 497 26.55 22.59 22.16
C ARG A 497 25.31 22.40 21.29
N GLN A 498 25.47 22.42 19.96
CA GLN A 498 24.39 22.14 19.03
C GLN A 498 23.95 20.67 19.12
N LEU A 499 24.90 19.73 19.15
CA LEU A 499 24.60 18.30 19.29
C LEU A 499 23.85 17.99 20.59
N LEU A 500 24.23 18.61 21.71
CA LEU A 500 23.53 18.44 22.99
C LEU A 500 22.10 19.00 22.94
N ARG A 501 21.90 20.15 22.28
CA ARG A 501 20.55 20.72 22.06
C ARG A 501 19.69 19.82 21.20
N ASP A 502 20.25 19.28 20.12
CA ASP A 502 19.54 18.37 19.22
C ASP A 502 19.23 17.03 19.91
N ALA A 503 20.15 16.50 20.73
CA ALA A 503 19.92 15.29 21.52
C ALA A 503 18.81 15.50 22.55
N ARG A 504 18.83 16.65 23.24
CA ARG A 504 17.80 17.05 24.19
C ARG A 504 16.44 17.16 23.50
N SER A 505 16.32 17.85 22.37
CA SER A 505 15.03 18.02 21.67
C SER A 505 14.44 16.67 21.24
N ARG A 506 15.27 15.74 20.78
CA ARG A 506 14.85 14.39 20.39
C ARG A 506 14.35 13.55 21.55
N ILE A 507 14.96 13.71 22.73
CA ILE A 507 14.51 13.02 23.96
C ILE A 507 13.22 13.63 24.47
N GLU A 508 13.10 14.97 24.45
CA GLU A 508 11.87 15.67 24.79
C GLU A 508 10.71 15.20 23.90
N GLU A 509 10.94 15.10 22.58
CA GLU A 509 9.98 14.55 21.62
C GLU A 509 9.62 13.09 21.95
N ALA A 510 10.60 12.20 22.14
CA ALA A 510 10.33 10.80 22.49
C ALA A 510 9.56 10.63 23.81
N LEU A 511 9.85 11.46 24.82
CA LEU A 511 9.13 11.47 26.09
C LEU A 511 7.67 11.92 25.91
N GLY A 512 7.46 13.05 25.24
CA GLY A 512 6.14 13.66 25.08
C GLY A 512 5.24 12.93 24.09
N SER A 513 5.77 12.46 22.96
CA SER A 513 4.97 11.82 21.92
C SER A 513 4.67 10.35 22.20
N CYS A 514 5.54 9.66 22.96
CA CYS A 514 5.50 8.21 23.10
C CYS A 514 5.52 7.72 24.55
N LEU A 515 6.60 7.98 25.30
CA LEU A 515 6.82 7.30 26.59
C LEU A 515 5.81 7.70 27.68
N LEU A 516 5.53 9.00 27.84
CA LEU A 516 4.57 9.49 28.84
C LEU A 516 3.12 9.11 28.48
N PRO A 517 2.65 9.29 27.22
CA PRO A 517 1.35 8.79 26.81
C PRO A 517 1.19 7.26 26.98
N SER A 518 2.24 6.48 26.70
CA SER A 518 2.23 5.03 26.90
C SER A 518 2.05 4.63 28.35
N LEU A 519 2.66 5.35 29.30
CA LEU A 519 2.52 5.05 30.73
C LEU A 519 1.05 5.00 31.17
N GLN A 520 0.21 5.90 30.66
CA GLN A 520 -1.22 6.00 31.00
C GLN A 520 -2.05 4.75 30.65
N LEU A 521 -1.56 3.97 29.68
CA LEU A 521 -2.21 2.76 29.18
C LEU A 521 -1.63 1.48 29.81
N ILE A 522 -0.57 1.59 30.62
CA ILE A 522 0.02 0.45 31.31
C ILE A 522 -0.71 0.26 32.66
N PRO A 523 -1.23 -0.94 32.95
CA PRO A 523 -1.75 -1.25 34.28
C PRO A 523 -0.66 -1.03 35.34
N ALA A 524 -1.03 -0.52 36.52
CA ALA A 524 -0.13 -0.10 37.59
C ALA A 524 1.23 -0.84 37.67
N ASN A 525 2.26 -0.26 37.04
CA ASN A 525 3.60 -0.85 36.95
C ASN A 525 4.70 0.19 37.32
N PRO A 526 5.10 0.26 38.60
CA PRO A 526 6.06 1.26 39.06
C PRO A 526 7.46 1.11 38.44
N ALA A 527 7.83 -0.09 37.97
CA ALA A 527 9.13 -0.31 37.33
C ALA A 527 9.26 0.46 36.01
N VAL A 528 8.18 0.57 35.24
CA VAL A 528 8.16 1.36 34.00
C VAL A 528 8.30 2.86 34.32
N GLY A 529 7.56 3.35 35.33
CA GLY A 529 7.67 4.73 35.80
C GLY A 529 9.09 5.09 36.26
N GLN A 530 9.77 4.16 36.95
CA GLN A 530 11.15 4.34 37.36
C GLN A 530 12.11 4.48 36.17
N GLU A 531 11.98 3.65 35.14
CA GLU A 531 12.84 3.72 33.94
C GLU A 531 12.60 5.01 33.13
N ILE A 532 11.34 5.50 33.08
CA ILE A 532 11.03 6.82 32.50
C ILE A 532 11.69 7.94 33.33
N TRP A 533 11.59 7.87 34.67
CA TRP A 533 12.21 8.85 35.57
C TRP A 533 13.73 8.93 35.40
N GLU A 534 14.39 7.80 35.19
CA GLU A 534 15.83 7.76 34.95
C GLU A 534 16.28 8.55 33.72
N VAL A 535 15.40 8.69 32.71
CA VAL A 535 15.62 9.59 31.56
C VAL A 535 15.24 11.01 31.92
N MET A 536 14.06 11.23 32.53
CA MET A 536 13.55 12.56 32.86
C MET A 536 14.45 13.32 33.83
N SER A 537 15.02 12.65 34.84
CA SER A 537 15.90 13.24 35.85
C SER A 537 17.18 13.84 35.29
N LEU A 538 17.57 13.48 34.06
CA LEU A 538 18.71 14.07 33.34
C LEU A 538 18.37 15.45 32.73
N LEU A 539 17.08 15.77 32.59
CA LEU A 539 16.62 17.03 32.02
C LEU A 539 16.48 18.10 33.11
N PRO A 540 16.77 19.38 32.80
CA PRO A 540 16.46 20.50 33.68
C PRO A 540 14.97 20.56 34.04
N TYR A 541 14.66 20.99 35.27
CA TYR A 541 13.28 20.98 35.79
C TYR A 541 12.33 21.82 34.94
N GLU A 542 12.82 22.91 34.33
CA GLU A 542 12.00 23.78 33.46
C GLU A 542 11.44 23.01 32.28
N VAL A 543 12.21 22.05 31.74
CA VAL A 543 11.76 21.21 30.64
C VAL A 543 10.87 20.08 31.12
N ARG A 544 11.17 19.46 32.27
CA ARG A 544 10.26 18.45 32.84
C ARG A 544 8.87 19.03 33.06
N TYR A 545 8.79 20.22 33.63
CA TYR A 545 7.51 20.88 33.95
C TYR A 545 6.79 21.35 32.69
N ARG A 546 7.53 21.79 31.66
CA ARG A 546 6.94 22.05 30.34
C ARG A 546 6.33 20.78 29.75
N LEU A 547 7.04 19.64 29.79
CA LEU A 547 6.54 18.35 29.32
C LEU A 547 5.26 17.94 30.08
N TYR A 548 5.21 18.10 31.41
CA TYR A 548 3.99 17.81 32.19
C TYR A 548 2.80 18.70 31.78
N GLY A 549 3.05 19.97 31.46
CA GLY A 549 2.00 20.88 30.98
C GLY A 549 1.53 20.61 29.54
N GLU A 550 2.41 20.09 28.69
CA GLU A 550 2.09 19.68 27.31
C GLU A 550 1.34 18.34 27.29
N TRP A 551 1.76 17.38 28.13
CA TRP A 551 1.19 16.04 28.25
C TRP A 551 -0.34 16.06 28.34
N GLU A 552 -0.93 16.94 29.15
CA GLU A 552 -2.39 16.97 29.36
C GLU A 552 -3.19 17.44 28.13
N LYS A 553 -2.61 18.28 27.26
CA LYS A 553 -3.31 18.86 26.10
C LYS A 553 -3.40 17.89 24.93
N ASP A 554 -2.40 17.04 24.75
CA ASP A 554 -2.35 16.10 23.63
C ASP A 554 -3.18 14.83 23.88
N ASP A 555 -3.43 14.50 25.16
CA ASP A 555 -4.27 13.37 25.57
C ASP A 555 -5.73 13.47 25.10
N GLU A 556 -6.24 14.68 24.83
CA GLU A 556 -7.64 14.89 24.39
C GLU A 556 -7.89 14.40 22.95
N LYS A 557 -6.84 14.18 22.17
CA LYS A 557 -6.94 13.77 20.76
C LYS A 557 -7.06 12.26 20.59
N ASN A 558 -6.58 11.46 21.55
CA ASN A 558 -6.61 10.00 21.46
C ASN A 558 -7.74 9.42 22.34
N PRO A 559 -8.73 8.72 21.75
CA PRO A 559 -9.86 8.19 22.51
C PRO A 559 -9.46 7.23 23.65
N MET A 560 -8.40 6.44 23.46
CA MET A 560 -7.96 5.45 24.44
C MET A 560 -7.26 6.10 25.63
N VAL A 561 -6.39 7.07 25.37
CA VAL A 561 -5.71 7.83 26.42
C VAL A 561 -6.73 8.65 27.23
N LEU A 562 -7.69 9.29 26.53
CA LEU A 562 -8.77 10.01 27.19
C LEU A 562 -9.62 9.09 28.08
N ALA A 563 -9.97 7.89 27.60
CA ALA A 563 -10.72 6.90 28.37
C ALA A 563 -9.95 6.50 29.64
N ALA A 564 -8.67 6.14 29.51
CA ALA A 564 -7.82 5.78 30.65
C ALA A 564 -7.76 6.90 31.71
N ARG A 565 -7.62 8.15 31.25
CA ARG A 565 -7.64 9.34 32.12
C ARG A 565 -8.98 9.52 32.85
N GLN A 566 -10.11 9.41 32.15
CA GLN A 566 -11.43 9.55 32.81
C GLN A 566 -11.69 8.42 33.80
N THR A 567 -11.30 7.19 33.47
CA THR A 567 -11.38 6.03 34.38
C THR A 567 -10.53 6.27 35.63
N ALA A 568 -9.26 6.64 35.47
CA ALA A 568 -8.38 6.94 36.60
C ALA A 568 -8.92 8.07 37.49
N LYS A 569 -9.51 9.11 36.89
CA LYS A 569 -10.15 10.22 37.62
C LYS A 569 -11.37 9.76 38.42
N LEU A 570 -12.22 8.93 37.83
CA LEU A 570 -13.40 8.36 38.49
C LEU A 570 -13.00 7.45 39.65
N ASP A 571 -12.07 6.53 39.43
CA ASP A 571 -11.61 5.59 40.46
C ASP A 571 -10.90 6.31 41.60
N THR A 572 -10.09 7.33 41.29
CA THR A 572 -9.48 8.19 42.32
C THR A 572 -10.55 8.82 43.21
N ARG A 573 -11.62 9.38 42.62
CA ARG A 573 -12.73 9.95 43.40
C ARG A 573 -13.46 8.89 44.23
N ARG A 574 -13.66 7.69 43.70
CA ARG A 574 -14.29 6.56 44.41
C ARG A 574 -13.46 6.16 45.64
N ILE A 575 -12.14 6.07 45.52
CA ILE A 575 -11.26 5.79 46.67
C ILE A 575 -11.30 6.94 47.69
N LEU A 576 -11.13 8.19 47.23
CA LEU A 576 -11.02 9.35 48.13
C LEU A 576 -12.28 9.55 48.98
N LYS A 577 -13.48 9.24 48.46
CA LYS A 577 -14.75 9.28 49.22
C LYS A 577 -14.77 8.35 50.43
N ARG A 578 -13.94 7.30 50.43
CA ARG A 578 -13.91 6.25 51.46
C ARG A 578 -12.58 6.21 52.20
N LEU A 579 -11.64 7.09 51.87
CA LEU A 579 -10.31 7.12 52.48
C LEU A 579 -10.40 7.65 53.91
N ALA A 580 -10.11 6.79 54.87
CA ALA A 580 -10.09 7.08 56.29
C ALA A 580 -8.86 6.46 56.96
N LYS A 581 -8.60 6.85 58.22
CA LYS A 581 -7.45 6.33 58.98
C LYS A 581 -7.49 4.81 59.15
N GLU A 582 -8.68 4.21 59.23
CA GLU A 582 -8.89 2.78 59.48
C GLU A 582 -8.56 1.89 58.27
N ASN A 583 -8.80 2.37 57.05
CA ASN A 583 -8.60 1.61 55.80
C ASN A 583 -7.44 2.14 54.94
N LEU A 584 -6.64 3.04 55.51
CA LEU A 584 -5.52 3.74 54.89
C LEU A 584 -4.48 2.82 54.21
N LYS A 585 -4.15 1.67 54.81
CA LYS A 585 -3.13 0.78 54.22
C LYS A 585 -3.58 0.18 52.89
N GLN A 586 -4.85 -0.25 52.80
CA GLN A 586 -5.40 -0.87 51.61
C GLN A 586 -5.71 0.18 50.54
N LEU A 587 -6.50 1.19 50.91
CA LEU A 587 -6.89 2.26 49.97
C LEU A 587 -5.71 3.14 49.57
N GLY A 588 -4.76 3.41 50.47
CA GLY A 588 -3.55 4.17 50.15
C GLY A 588 -2.64 3.46 49.13
N ARG A 589 -2.51 2.13 49.21
CA ARG A 589 -1.82 1.35 48.16
C ARG A 589 -2.58 1.39 46.84
N MET A 590 -3.90 1.42 46.87
CA MET A 590 -4.71 1.53 45.66
C MET A 590 -4.56 2.90 44.99
N VAL A 591 -4.52 3.98 45.78
CA VAL A 591 -4.20 5.33 45.29
C VAL A 591 -2.84 5.35 44.61
N ALA A 592 -1.82 4.77 45.24
CA ALA A 592 -0.49 4.69 44.66
C ALA A 592 -0.47 3.89 43.35
N LYS A 593 -1.17 2.74 43.29
CA LYS A 593 -1.31 1.98 42.03
C LYS A 593 -1.94 2.80 40.91
N LEU A 594 -2.99 3.56 41.20
CA LEU A 594 -3.58 4.47 40.21
C LEU A 594 -2.58 5.55 39.79
N ALA A 595 -1.82 6.11 40.74
CA ALA A 595 -0.80 7.12 40.46
C ALA A 595 0.36 6.57 39.64
N HIS A 596 0.77 5.30 39.82
CA HIS A 596 1.79 4.67 38.99
C HIS A 596 1.37 4.53 37.53
N ALA A 597 0.07 4.38 37.25
CA ALA A 597 -0.46 4.31 35.88
C ALA A 597 -0.72 5.71 35.30
N ASN A 598 -1.41 6.57 36.05
CA ASN A 598 -1.90 7.87 35.58
C ASN A 598 -1.53 8.99 36.57
N PRO A 599 -0.23 9.29 36.77
CA PRO A 599 0.24 10.13 37.87
C PRO A 599 -0.36 11.53 37.83
N MET A 600 -0.31 12.18 36.66
CA MET A 600 -0.77 13.55 36.47
C MET A 600 -2.26 13.73 36.84
N THR A 601 -3.12 12.89 36.28
CA THR A 601 -4.58 12.93 36.51
C THR A 601 -4.94 12.63 37.97
N VAL A 602 -4.32 11.60 38.54
CA VAL A 602 -4.61 11.12 39.90
C VAL A 602 -4.17 12.16 40.92
N LEU A 603 -2.93 12.64 40.84
CA LEU A 603 -2.38 13.62 41.78
C LEU A 603 -3.12 14.96 41.71
N ARG A 604 -3.45 15.44 40.50
CA ARG A 604 -4.29 16.63 40.32
C ARG A 604 -5.66 16.47 40.99
N THR A 605 -6.30 15.32 40.82
CA THR A 605 -7.61 15.05 41.41
C THR A 605 -7.53 15.02 42.94
N ILE A 606 -6.47 14.44 43.49
CA ILE A 606 -6.23 14.37 44.93
C ILE A 606 -5.97 15.76 45.51
N VAL A 607 -5.10 16.57 44.89
CA VAL A 607 -4.81 17.94 45.33
C VAL A 607 -6.07 18.81 45.31
N HIS A 608 -6.90 18.69 44.27
CA HIS A 608 -8.17 19.40 44.22
C HIS A 608 -9.11 19.03 45.36
N GLN A 609 -9.13 17.75 45.75
CA GLN A 609 -9.94 17.25 46.86
C GLN A 609 -9.39 17.77 48.21
N ILE A 610 -8.07 17.82 48.39
CA ILE A 610 -7.41 18.39 49.58
C ILE A 610 -7.68 19.88 49.74
N GLU A 611 -7.69 20.66 48.65
CA GLU A 611 -8.02 22.09 48.69
C GLU A 611 -9.41 22.33 49.30
N ALA A 612 -10.35 21.41 49.11
CA ALA A 612 -11.71 21.50 49.61
C ALA A 612 -11.90 20.90 51.02
N TYR A 613 -11.17 19.83 51.39
CA TYR A 613 -11.36 19.15 52.67
C TYR A 613 -10.04 18.89 53.40
N LYS A 614 -9.79 19.69 54.44
CA LYS A 614 -8.56 19.66 55.25
C LYS A 614 -8.33 18.33 56.00
N ASP A 615 -9.39 17.66 56.43
CA ASP A 615 -9.30 16.42 57.21
C ASP A 615 -8.70 15.24 56.41
N MET A 616 -8.69 15.33 55.09
CA MET A 616 -8.09 14.29 54.23
C MET A 616 -6.57 14.43 54.10
N ILE A 617 -5.97 15.52 54.58
CA ILE A 617 -4.52 15.77 54.42
C ILE A 617 -3.70 14.63 55.02
N THR A 618 -3.98 14.24 56.27
CA THR A 618 -3.17 13.22 56.96
C THR A 618 -3.29 11.82 56.33
N PRO A 619 -4.50 11.29 56.02
CA PRO A 619 -4.62 10.05 55.25
C PRO A 619 -3.95 10.10 53.87
N VAL A 620 -4.03 11.21 53.15
CA VAL A 620 -3.44 11.31 51.81
C VAL A 620 -1.90 11.33 51.88
N VAL A 621 -1.33 12.11 52.80
CA VAL A 621 0.13 12.15 53.00
C VAL A 621 0.67 10.77 53.38
N ASP A 622 -0.03 10.03 54.26
CA ASP A 622 0.37 8.67 54.60
C ASP A 622 0.26 7.68 53.43
N ALA A 623 -0.70 7.90 52.52
CA ALA A 623 -0.82 7.12 51.28
C ALA A 623 0.32 7.44 50.29
N PHE A 624 0.82 8.67 50.29
CA PHE A 624 1.85 9.13 49.37
C PHE A 624 3.22 8.50 49.61
N LYS A 625 3.45 7.86 50.77
CA LYS A 625 4.69 7.09 51.02
C LYS A 625 4.96 5.98 50.01
N TYR A 626 3.93 5.53 49.28
CA TYR A 626 4.05 4.48 48.27
C TYR A 626 4.33 5.05 46.86
N LEU A 627 4.41 6.38 46.70
CA LEU A 627 4.69 7.01 45.43
C LEU A 627 6.17 6.86 45.02
N THR A 628 6.41 6.89 43.71
CA THR A 628 7.75 6.92 43.11
C THR A 628 8.28 8.34 42.96
N GLN A 629 9.57 8.49 42.64
CA GLN A 629 10.19 9.80 42.44
C GLN A 629 9.55 10.59 41.29
N LEU A 630 9.11 9.91 40.23
CA LEU A 630 8.37 10.52 39.12
C LEU A 630 7.08 11.20 39.61
N GLU A 631 6.32 10.48 40.44
CA GLU A 631 5.07 10.99 40.99
C GLU A 631 5.29 12.16 41.95
N TYR A 632 6.38 12.17 42.72
CA TYR A 632 6.71 13.32 43.56
C TYR A 632 7.08 14.57 42.74
N ASP A 633 7.87 14.44 41.66
CA ASP A 633 8.20 15.55 40.76
C ASP A 633 6.96 16.09 40.04
N ILE A 634 6.03 15.21 39.64
CA ILE A 634 4.73 15.60 39.08
C ILE A 634 3.84 16.25 40.14
N LEU A 635 3.82 15.75 41.38
CA LEU A 635 3.05 16.34 42.47
C LEU A 635 3.52 17.78 42.77
N GLU A 636 4.82 18.02 42.76
CA GLU A 636 5.40 19.36 42.91
C GLU A 636 4.93 20.29 41.80
N TYR A 637 5.00 19.84 40.54
CA TYR A 637 4.47 20.57 39.40
C TYR A 637 2.98 20.92 39.56
N VAL A 638 2.16 19.93 39.95
CA VAL A 638 0.71 20.12 40.17
C VAL A 638 0.46 21.17 41.25
N VAL A 639 1.19 21.14 42.38
CA VAL A 639 1.02 22.12 43.45
C VAL A 639 1.41 23.53 43.00
N ILE A 640 2.52 23.67 42.27
CA ILE A 640 2.96 24.94 41.69
C ILE A 640 1.91 25.47 40.71
N GLU A 641 1.40 24.62 39.83
CA GLU A 641 0.37 24.98 38.87
C GLU A 641 -0.91 25.46 39.56
N ARG A 642 -1.35 24.78 40.63
CA ARG A 642 -2.45 25.28 41.46
C ARG A 642 -2.09 26.65 42.02
N LEU A 643 -0.97 26.82 42.71
CA LEU A 643 -0.59 28.11 43.31
C LEU A 643 -0.52 29.27 42.29
N ALA A 644 -0.12 28.97 41.05
CA ALA A 644 -0.03 29.93 39.94
C ALA A 644 -1.38 30.19 39.23
N GLN A 645 -2.41 29.37 39.47
CA GLN A 645 -3.70 29.51 38.81
C GLN A 645 -4.36 30.87 39.14
N GLY A 646 -4.49 31.71 38.12
CA GLY A 646 -5.12 33.03 38.22
C GLY A 646 -6.63 32.96 38.48
N GLY A 647 -7.19 34.06 38.99
CA GLY A 647 -8.63 34.19 39.25
C GLY A 647 -9.12 33.55 40.55
N ARG A 648 -8.20 33.14 41.44
CA ARG A 648 -8.54 32.63 42.79
C ARG A 648 -8.13 33.65 43.83
N ASP A 649 -9.10 34.17 44.57
CA ASP A 649 -8.84 35.12 45.65
C ASP A 649 -8.05 34.44 46.77
N LYS A 650 -6.95 35.09 47.18
CA LYS A 650 -6.05 34.61 48.23
C LYS A 650 -6.53 35.00 49.63
N LEU A 651 -7.43 35.98 49.69
CA LEU A 651 -8.11 36.42 50.89
C LEU A 651 -9.59 36.05 50.77
N LYS A 652 -10.22 35.78 51.91
CA LYS A 652 -11.68 35.67 52.01
C LYS A 652 -12.33 37.03 51.72
N ASP A 653 -13.65 37.02 51.54
CA ASP A 653 -14.46 38.23 51.31
C ASP A 653 -14.28 39.30 52.41
N ASP A 654 -13.89 38.87 53.62
CA ASP A 654 -13.57 39.75 54.76
C ASP A 654 -12.28 40.58 54.57
N GLY A 655 -11.46 40.28 53.56
CA GLY A 655 -10.20 40.98 53.26
C GLY A 655 -9.05 40.77 54.26
N LEU A 656 -9.29 40.12 55.39
CA LEU A 656 -8.31 39.89 56.47
C LEU A 656 -7.83 38.45 56.57
N ASN A 657 -8.72 37.48 56.36
CA ASN A 657 -8.42 36.06 56.51
C ASN A 657 -7.94 35.46 55.19
N LEU A 658 -6.93 34.59 55.24
CA LEU A 658 -6.51 33.81 54.06
C LEU A 658 -7.63 32.86 53.63
N SER A 659 -7.75 32.64 52.33
CA SER A 659 -8.71 31.70 51.75
C SER A 659 -8.46 30.26 52.23
N ASP A 660 -9.54 29.50 52.47
CA ASP A 660 -9.46 28.16 53.04
C ASP A 660 -8.69 27.18 52.14
N TRP A 661 -8.80 27.33 50.81
CA TRP A 661 -8.05 26.53 49.85
C TRP A 661 -6.54 26.73 49.99
N LEU A 662 -6.10 27.97 50.20
CA LEU A 662 -4.69 28.34 50.31
C LEU A 662 -4.10 27.85 51.63
N GLN A 663 -4.86 27.95 52.73
CA GLN A 663 -4.47 27.40 54.02
C GLN A 663 -4.37 25.87 53.98
N SER A 664 -5.35 25.20 53.37
CA SER A 664 -5.34 23.73 53.22
C SER A 664 -4.17 23.26 52.37
N LEU A 665 -3.91 23.92 51.24
CA LEU A 665 -2.79 23.58 50.35
C LEU A 665 -1.42 23.82 51.02
N ALA A 666 -1.25 24.94 51.74
CA ALA A 666 -0.03 25.21 52.50
C ALA A 666 0.18 24.20 53.64
N SER A 667 -0.89 23.86 54.36
CA SER A 667 -0.85 22.82 55.40
C SER A 667 -0.47 21.47 54.81
N PHE A 668 -1.06 21.08 53.68
CA PHE A 668 -0.75 19.85 52.97
C PHE A 668 0.72 19.78 52.58
N TRP A 669 1.23 20.82 51.91
CA TRP A 669 2.64 20.85 51.49
C TRP A 669 3.61 20.80 52.68
N GLY A 670 3.29 21.52 53.77
CA GLY A 670 4.05 21.46 55.02
C GLY A 670 4.09 20.06 55.64
N HIS A 671 2.96 19.35 55.67
CA HIS A 671 2.91 17.97 56.17
C HIS A 671 3.70 17.02 55.25
N LEU A 672 3.52 17.14 53.93
CA LEU A 672 4.24 16.31 52.97
C LEU A 672 5.77 16.48 53.11
N TYR A 673 6.26 17.71 53.27
CA TYR A 673 7.69 17.98 53.41
C TYR A 673 8.28 17.38 54.70
N VAL A 674 7.53 17.42 55.80
CA VAL A 674 7.94 16.83 57.08
C VAL A 674 7.95 15.30 57.04
N TYR A 675 6.99 14.69 56.34
CA TYR A 675 6.77 13.24 56.38
C TYR A 675 7.47 12.46 55.25
N CYS A 676 7.64 13.05 54.07
CA CYS A 676 8.10 12.35 52.87
C CYS A 676 9.46 12.83 52.33
N VAL A 677 9.85 14.10 52.55
CA VAL A 677 11.04 14.72 51.90
C VAL A 677 12.34 14.59 52.73
N LEU A 678 12.33 13.78 53.81
CA LEU A 678 13.52 13.43 54.58
C LEU A 678 14.20 12.12 54.15
N PHE A 679 13.89 11.58 52.96
CA PHE A 679 14.55 10.41 52.38
C PHE A 679 15.05 10.65 50.96
#